data_AF-A0A3A3FR57-F1
#
_entry.id   AF-A0A3A3FR57-F1
#
_cell.length_a   1.000
_cell.length_b   1.000
_cell.length_c   1.000
_cell.angle_alpha   90.00
_cell.angle_beta   90.00
_cell.angle_gamma   90.00
#
_symmetry.space_group_name_H-M   'P 1'
#
loop_
_entity.id
_entity.type
_entity.pdbx_description
1 polymer ?
#
loop_
_entity_poly.entity_id
_entity_poly.type
_entity_poly.pdbx_seq_one_letter_code
_entity_poly.pdbx_strand_id
1 'polypeptide(L)'
;MASILSVGQSALAAAQAGLATTGHNIANAATPGYSRQMVVQSSAGSQNSGAGYIGKGASVTDVKRVYNELLAGQVRSAQSAQVQSQTYYRQISMIDNQLANSAGGVSPALQDFFKGIQDLASNVNVPGARQSALSSAEALASRFQSLDGQIRELKQSVSGQIAASVDTINAHATQIAKLNDAIEKAMGNSDGKAPNDLLDQRDYAISELSKEVKVDIVKQGNSYNVFIGNGQPLVVGAKPQQLALTASETDQSRLGIGYLSSGNGLVPLDDGMFTGGKLGGLFEFRASTLDVAQNSLGRVAIGLAMTFNAQHKLGQDQTGALGGDFFVAASPRRDASVKNNQTAPVGDIGAKITDPSKLTTSDYKVAYDGANYTVTRLSDNNAQTFTAAAFANGVEVDGVTMNTLSAPTAGDEFVIRPTIDGAKNFAVAIKDISKIAAGTSVTTAAPVTNTGSGKITAGSISSTVLLQPAQMSFTHNGAGALTAFPSSLPFSVTSGGVTTSYPAGAAGPIPFAAGDTFAVDGVNLSVPTTAGTHTIARPYTTLTYSGGNLTGFPPNVDVKVTRANGTVVPYAGATAPALTTVAYQPGDTISYGGVSFTLTGTPSDNDTFTVSPNGNGLGDTRNAVLLGALQTENTLGGKTTTYQGAYAQLVSMVGNKTRELEVTSRADTAYLEQAVTAHEAESGVNLDEEATNLLRYQQAYQAAAKVMQTAGTLFDTLLTLGT
;
A
#
# COMPACT_ATOMS: atom_id res chain seq x y z
N MET A 1 -78.12 -9.94 -40.66
CA MET A 1 -77.09 -8.96 -41.08
C MET A 1 -76.36 -8.27 -39.94
N ALA A 2 -77.02 -7.90 -38.82
CA ALA A 2 -76.32 -7.28 -37.67
C ALA A 2 -75.11 -8.09 -37.16
N SER A 3 -75.19 -9.43 -37.15
CA SER A 3 -74.09 -10.31 -36.73
C SER A 3 -72.87 -10.25 -37.66
N ILE A 4 -73.02 -10.19 -39.00
CA ILE A 4 -71.87 -10.16 -39.92
C ILE A 4 -71.13 -8.82 -39.89
N LEU A 5 -71.87 -7.70 -39.73
CA LEU A 5 -71.26 -6.38 -39.52
C LEU A 5 -70.49 -6.34 -38.19
N SER A 6 -71.07 -6.87 -37.11
CA SER A 6 -70.38 -6.87 -35.79
C SER A 6 -69.10 -7.71 -35.81
N VAL A 7 -69.12 -8.88 -36.47
CA VAL A 7 -67.94 -9.74 -36.62
C VAL A 7 -66.90 -9.05 -37.51
N GLY A 8 -67.32 -8.46 -38.64
CA GLY A 8 -66.44 -7.71 -39.54
C GLY A 8 -65.77 -6.51 -38.87
N GLN A 9 -66.53 -5.74 -38.07
CA GLN A 9 -66.01 -4.61 -37.30
C GLN A 9 -65.00 -5.06 -36.24
N SER A 10 -65.31 -6.14 -35.52
CA SER A 10 -64.42 -6.70 -34.49
C SER A 10 -63.11 -7.23 -35.08
N ALA A 11 -63.17 -7.90 -36.23
CA ALA A 11 -62.01 -8.40 -36.97
C ALA A 11 -61.16 -7.27 -37.53
N LEU A 12 -61.78 -6.19 -38.03
CA LEU A 12 -61.07 -5.00 -38.50
C LEU A 12 -60.31 -4.33 -37.36
N ALA A 13 -60.96 -4.13 -36.21
CA ALA A 13 -60.34 -3.53 -35.04
C ALA A 13 -59.15 -4.37 -34.52
N ALA A 14 -59.30 -5.70 -34.48
CA ALA A 14 -58.22 -6.60 -34.08
C ALA A 14 -57.03 -6.57 -35.06
N ALA A 15 -57.30 -6.54 -36.37
CA ALA A 15 -56.27 -6.41 -37.39
C ALA A 15 -55.56 -5.05 -37.32
N GLN A 16 -56.30 -3.96 -37.08
CA GLN A 16 -55.73 -2.62 -36.91
C GLN A 16 -54.81 -2.53 -35.68
N ALA A 17 -55.22 -3.12 -34.55
CA ALA A 17 -54.37 -3.21 -33.36
C ALA A 17 -53.09 -4.01 -33.65
N GLY A 18 -53.22 -5.15 -34.36
CA GLY A 18 -52.07 -5.94 -34.80
C GLY A 18 -51.09 -5.14 -35.68
N LEU A 19 -51.60 -4.40 -36.67
CA LEU A 19 -50.79 -3.52 -37.51
C LEU A 19 -50.07 -2.45 -36.71
N ALA A 20 -50.76 -1.79 -35.78
CA ALA A 20 -50.19 -0.74 -34.96
C ALA A 20 -49.08 -1.28 -34.04
N THR A 21 -49.32 -2.41 -33.35
CA THR A 21 -48.34 -3.04 -32.46
C THR A 21 -47.11 -3.53 -33.23
N THR A 22 -47.30 -4.24 -34.35
CA THR A 22 -46.17 -4.69 -35.17
C THR A 22 -45.40 -3.52 -35.79
N GLY A 23 -46.08 -2.47 -36.26
CA GLY A 23 -45.43 -1.25 -36.73
C GLY A 23 -44.62 -0.56 -35.62
N HIS A 24 -45.14 -0.57 -34.39
CA HIS A 24 -44.45 -0.04 -33.22
C HIS A 24 -43.22 -0.90 -32.83
N ASN A 25 -43.32 -2.23 -32.89
CA ASN A 25 -42.19 -3.14 -32.68
C ASN A 25 -41.07 -2.88 -33.70
N ILE A 26 -41.41 -2.80 -35.00
CA ILE A 26 -40.43 -2.56 -36.08
C ILE A 26 -39.76 -1.20 -35.88
N ALA A 27 -40.52 -0.16 -35.55
CA ALA A 27 -39.98 1.19 -35.33
C ALA A 27 -39.02 1.27 -34.13
N ASN A 28 -39.22 0.42 -33.11
CA ASN A 28 -38.42 0.40 -31.89
C ASN A 28 -37.45 -0.78 -31.79
N ALA A 29 -37.28 -1.58 -32.85
CA ALA A 29 -36.39 -2.74 -32.84
C ALA A 29 -34.93 -2.39 -32.48
N ALA A 30 -34.49 -1.17 -32.77
CA ALA A 30 -33.17 -0.66 -32.43
C ALA A 30 -33.14 0.20 -31.15
N THR A 31 -34.28 0.38 -30.47
CA THR A 31 -34.36 1.17 -29.23
C THR A 31 -33.86 0.33 -28.06
N PRO A 32 -32.79 0.74 -27.33
CA PRO A 32 -32.29 -0.02 -26.20
C PRO A 32 -33.33 -0.23 -25.10
N GLY A 33 -33.42 -1.46 -24.58
CA GLY A 33 -34.36 -1.82 -23.52
C GLY A 33 -35.81 -2.01 -23.96
N TYR A 34 -36.12 -1.86 -25.26
CA TYR A 34 -37.46 -2.12 -25.79
C TYR A 34 -37.80 -3.61 -25.76
N SER A 35 -38.96 -3.94 -25.20
CA SER A 35 -39.50 -5.31 -25.19
C SER A 35 -40.53 -5.46 -26.30
N ARG A 36 -40.46 -6.54 -27.07
CA ARG A 36 -41.45 -6.83 -28.11
C ARG A 36 -42.86 -6.87 -27.53
N GLN A 37 -43.82 -6.23 -28.20
CA GLN A 37 -45.21 -6.19 -27.76
C GLN A 37 -46.10 -7.12 -28.59
N MET A 38 -47.09 -7.74 -27.97
CA MET A 38 -48.05 -8.65 -28.59
C MET A 38 -49.49 -8.27 -28.24
N VAL A 39 -50.35 -8.28 -29.25
CA VAL A 39 -51.80 -8.11 -29.10
C VAL A 39 -52.42 -9.39 -28.54
N VAL A 40 -53.09 -9.29 -27.40
CA VAL A 40 -53.87 -10.37 -26.80
C VAL A 40 -55.32 -10.23 -27.26
N GLN A 41 -55.84 -11.27 -27.90
CA GLN A 41 -57.21 -11.33 -28.39
C GLN A 41 -58.01 -12.39 -27.63
N SER A 42 -59.27 -12.11 -27.34
CA SER A 42 -60.24 -13.08 -26.82
C SER A 42 -61.46 -13.16 -27.72
N SER A 43 -62.25 -14.23 -27.62
CA SER A 43 -63.57 -14.25 -28.24
C SER A 43 -64.45 -13.16 -27.61
N ALA A 44 -65.18 -12.41 -28.42
CA ALA A 44 -66.16 -11.41 -27.97
C ALA A 44 -67.46 -12.04 -27.42
N GLY A 45 -67.45 -13.34 -27.15
CA GLY A 45 -68.59 -14.13 -26.71
C GLY A 45 -69.54 -14.48 -27.85
N SER A 46 -70.70 -15.04 -27.50
CA SER A 46 -71.74 -15.42 -28.46
C SER A 46 -73.09 -14.79 -28.07
N GLN A 47 -73.95 -14.59 -29.06
CA GLN A 47 -75.34 -14.17 -28.89
C GLN A 47 -76.25 -15.36 -29.14
N ASN A 48 -77.19 -15.62 -28.22
CA ASN A 48 -78.23 -16.61 -28.42
C ASN A 48 -79.26 -16.07 -29.42
N SER A 49 -79.45 -16.76 -30.54
CA SER A 49 -80.40 -16.38 -31.60
C SER A 49 -81.71 -17.17 -31.57
N GLY A 50 -81.95 -17.98 -30.52
CA GLY A 50 -83.07 -18.92 -30.45
C GLY A 50 -82.85 -20.22 -31.23
N ALA A 51 -81.96 -20.23 -32.23
CA ALA A 51 -81.52 -21.42 -32.98
C ALA A 51 -80.13 -21.93 -32.56
N GLY A 52 -79.45 -21.24 -31.64
CA GLY A 52 -78.11 -21.56 -31.17
C GLY A 52 -77.31 -20.32 -30.75
N TYR A 53 -76.03 -20.52 -30.43
CA TYR A 53 -75.10 -19.45 -30.07
C TYR A 53 -74.26 -19.04 -31.28
N ILE A 54 -74.39 -17.78 -31.72
CA ILE A 54 -73.60 -17.22 -32.82
C ILE A 54 -72.51 -16.32 -32.24
N GLY A 55 -71.25 -16.56 -32.61
CA GLY A 55 -70.10 -15.78 -32.13
C GLY A 55 -70.16 -14.30 -32.56
N LYS A 56 -69.70 -13.40 -31.69
CA LYS A 56 -69.61 -11.95 -31.95
C LYS A 56 -68.27 -11.51 -32.55
N GLY A 57 -67.38 -12.46 -32.85
CA GLY A 57 -66.04 -12.20 -33.38
C GLY A 57 -64.97 -12.13 -32.28
N ALA A 58 -63.93 -11.32 -32.51
CA ALA A 58 -62.76 -11.22 -31.64
C ALA A 58 -62.66 -9.84 -30.99
N SER A 59 -62.23 -9.77 -29.73
CA SER A 59 -61.99 -8.53 -29.01
C SER A 59 -60.51 -8.43 -28.63
N VAL A 60 -59.92 -7.25 -28.78
CA VAL A 60 -58.58 -6.96 -28.29
C VAL A 60 -58.67 -6.67 -26.80
N THR A 61 -58.22 -7.62 -25.99
CA THR A 61 -58.27 -7.48 -24.53
C THR A 61 -57.12 -6.61 -24.02
N ASP A 62 -55.91 -6.80 -24.58
CA ASP A 62 -54.70 -6.14 -24.08
C ASP A 62 -53.59 -6.09 -25.13
N VAL A 63 -52.59 -5.24 -24.91
CA VAL A 63 -51.30 -5.27 -25.60
C VAL A 63 -50.23 -5.42 -24.53
N LYS A 64 -49.54 -6.57 -24.53
CA LYS A 64 -48.56 -6.90 -23.48
C LYS A 64 -47.17 -6.98 -24.06
N ARG A 65 -46.18 -6.52 -23.30
CA ARG A 65 -44.77 -6.83 -23.59
C ARG A 65 -44.46 -8.30 -23.33
N VAL A 66 -43.62 -8.88 -24.19
CA VAL A 66 -42.98 -10.18 -23.99
C VAL A 66 -41.74 -9.93 -23.14
N TYR A 67 -41.77 -10.36 -21.88
CA TYR A 67 -40.72 -10.04 -20.92
C TYR A 67 -40.51 -11.21 -19.96
N ASN A 68 -39.27 -11.67 -19.87
CA ASN A 68 -38.86 -12.70 -18.91
C ASN A 68 -38.03 -12.10 -17.79
N GLU A 69 -38.62 -12.00 -16.60
CA GLU A 69 -38.01 -11.38 -15.42
C GLU A 69 -36.74 -12.11 -14.93
N LEU A 70 -36.71 -13.44 -15.05
CA LEU A 70 -35.55 -14.25 -14.66
C LEU A 70 -34.36 -13.97 -15.59
N LEU A 71 -34.57 -14.01 -16.91
CA LEU A 71 -33.53 -13.72 -17.90
C LEU A 71 -33.02 -12.28 -17.75
N ALA A 72 -33.93 -11.32 -17.53
CA ALA A 72 -33.55 -9.93 -17.28
C ALA A 72 -32.70 -9.78 -15.99
N GLY A 73 -33.02 -10.55 -14.94
CA GLY A 73 -32.22 -10.62 -13.71
C GLY A 73 -30.84 -11.23 -13.94
N GLN A 74 -30.74 -12.27 -14.76
CA GLN A 74 -29.46 -12.87 -15.16
C GLN A 74 -28.59 -11.89 -15.94
N VAL A 75 -29.16 -11.16 -16.91
CA VAL A 75 -28.45 -10.10 -17.65
C VAL A 75 -27.91 -9.04 -16.70
N ARG A 76 -28.73 -8.49 -15.81
CA ARG A 76 -28.28 -7.47 -14.84
C ARG A 76 -27.16 -7.97 -13.93
N SER A 77 -27.26 -9.21 -13.45
CA SER A 77 -26.24 -9.81 -12.59
C SER A 77 -24.92 -10.04 -13.33
N ALA A 78 -24.98 -10.58 -14.55
CA ALA A 78 -23.83 -10.78 -15.42
C ALA A 78 -23.18 -9.44 -15.79
N GLN A 79 -23.99 -8.43 -16.10
CA GLN A 79 -23.53 -7.08 -16.47
C GLN A 79 -22.83 -6.41 -15.30
N SER A 80 -23.39 -6.50 -14.10
CA SER A 80 -22.77 -5.94 -12.91
C SER A 80 -21.41 -6.59 -12.61
N ALA A 81 -21.31 -7.93 -12.71
CA ALA A 81 -20.06 -8.66 -12.52
C ALA A 81 -19.00 -8.28 -13.59
N GLN A 82 -19.40 -8.25 -14.86
CA GLN A 82 -18.53 -7.87 -15.98
C GLN A 82 -17.98 -6.46 -15.82
N VAL A 83 -18.82 -5.48 -15.44
CA VAL A 83 -18.37 -4.10 -15.26
C VAL A 83 -17.44 -3.98 -14.05
N GLN A 84 -17.67 -4.76 -12.98
CA GLN A 84 -16.75 -4.81 -11.83
C GLN A 84 -15.37 -5.30 -12.24
N SER A 85 -15.28 -6.50 -12.85
CA SER A 85 -14.00 -7.09 -13.23
C SER A 85 -13.28 -6.27 -14.29
N GLN A 86 -14.00 -5.72 -15.27
CA GLN A 86 -13.45 -4.82 -16.28
C GLN A 86 -12.93 -3.51 -15.68
N THR A 87 -13.68 -2.91 -14.74
CA THR A 87 -13.26 -1.66 -14.08
C THR A 87 -11.98 -1.89 -13.29
N TYR A 88 -11.91 -2.96 -12.49
CA TYR A 88 -10.71 -3.32 -11.74
C TYR A 88 -9.55 -3.60 -12.69
N TYR A 89 -9.73 -4.46 -13.70
CA TYR A 89 -8.70 -4.77 -14.71
C TYR A 89 -8.11 -3.50 -15.34
N ARG A 90 -8.96 -2.54 -15.72
CA ARG A 90 -8.50 -1.27 -16.31
C ARG A 90 -7.64 -0.46 -15.35
N GLN A 91 -8.03 -0.35 -14.07
CA GLN A 91 -7.24 0.42 -13.09
C GLN A 91 -5.92 -0.28 -12.75
N ILE A 92 -5.94 -1.61 -12.51
CA ILE A 92 -4.72 -2.35 -12.13
C ILE A 92 -3.71 -2.41 -13.27
N SER A 93 -4.17 -2.48 -14.53
CA SER A 93 -3.30 -2.45 -15.71
C SER A 93 -2.47 -1.17 -15.79
N MET A 94 -2.96 -0.04 -15.26
CA MET A 94 -2.17 1.20 -15.21
C MET A 94 -0.99 1.07 -14.24
N ILE A 95 -1.21 0.48 -13.06
CA ILE A 95 -0.14 0.21 -12.09
C ILE A 95 0.82 -0.84 -12.66
N ASP A 96 0.30 -1.92 -13.24
CA ASP A 96 1.11 -3.00 -13.80
C ASP A 96 2.08 -2.48 -14.86
N ASN A 97 1.59 -1.70 -15.83
CA ASN A 97 2.44 -1.07 -16.85
C ASN A 97 3.51 -0.14 -16.26
N GLN A 98 3.21 0.55 -15.15
CA GLN A 98 4.16 1.43 -14.47
C GLN A 98 5.24 0.66 -13.70
N LEU A 99 4.85 -0.44 -13.05
CA LEU A 99 5.75 -1.27 -12.23
C LEU A 99 6.58 -2.25 -13.05
N ALA A 100 6.01 -2.82 -14.12
CA ALA A 100 6.64 -3.81 -14.99
C ALA A 100 7.63 -3.20 -16.01
N ASN A 101 7.75 -1.87 -16.06
CA ASN A 101 8.68 -1.21 -16.97
C ASN A 101 10.14 -1.53 -16.63
N SER A 102 10.79 -2.36 -17.46
CA SER A 102 12.15 -2.84 -17.26
C SER A 102 13.25 -1.78 -17.40
N ALA A 103 12.97 -0.66 -18.09
CA ALA A 103 13.92 0.46 -18.24
C ALA A 103 13.65 1.57 -17.21
N GLY A 104 12.40 1.66 -16.73
CA GLY A 104 11.97 2.69 -15.81
C GLY A 104 11.94 2.26 -14.35
N GLY A 105 11.72 0.99 -14.00
CA GLY A 105 11.37 0.52 -12.65
C GLY A 105 12.36 0.87 -11.50
N VAL A 106 11.98 0.53 -10.27
CA VAL A 106 12.87 0.73 -9.10
C VAL A 106 14.08 -0.21 -9.16
N SER A 107 13.91 -1.42 -9.72
CA SER A 107 15.00 -2.41 -9.80
C SER A 107 16.24 -1.92 -10.55
N PRO A 108 16.15 -1.36 -11.78
CA PRO A 108 17.29 -0.72 -12.44
C PRO A 108 17.92 0.39 -11.59
N ALA A 109 17.11 1.29 -11.03
CA ALA A 109 17.62 2.40 -10.21
C ALA A 109 18.37 1.91 -8.95
N LEU A 110 17.91 0.83 -8.31
CA LEU A 110 18.63 0.18 -7.22
C LEU A 110 19.96 -0.41 -7.70
N GLN A 111 19.98 -1.08 -8.86
CA GLN A 111 21.20 -1.64 -9.43
C GLN A 111 22.23 -0.54 -9.73
N ASP A 112 21.80 0.56 -10.36
CA ASP A 112 22.66 1.70 -10.69
C ASP A 112 23.21 2.38 -9.43
N PHE A 113 22.38 2.55 -8.40
CA PHE A 113 22.83 3.08 -7.10
C PHE A 113 23.92 2.21 -6.48
N PHE A 114 23.68 0.89 -6.33
CA PHE A 114 24.67 0.00 -5.73
C PHE A 114 25.92 -0.17 -6.59
N LYS A 115 25.81 -0.08 -7.92
CA LYS A 115 26.96 0.01 -8.81
C LYS A 115 27.78 1.27 -8.51
N GLY A 116 27.13 2.43 -8.36
CA GLY A 116 27.80 3.67 -7.96
C GLY A 116 28.52 3.56 -6.61
N ILE A 117 27.94 2.82 -5.64
CA ILE A 117 28.59 2.53 -4.35
C ILE A 117 29.79 1.60 -4.52
N GLN A 118 29.72 0.59 -5.39
CA GLN A 118 30.86 -0.30 -5.70
C GLN A 118 32.00 0.44 -6.43
N ASP A 119 31.65 1.33 -7.36
CA ASP A 119 32.61 2.19 -8.06
C ASP A 119 33.31 3.14 -7.08
N LEU A 120 32.56 3.70 -6.11
CA LEU A 120 33.10 4.46 -4.99
C LEU A 120 34.03 3.62 -4.12
N ALA A 121 33.65 2.39 -3.77
CA ALA A 121 34.49 1.49 -2.97
C ALA A 121 35.82 1.17 -3.67
N SER A 122 35.85 1.17 -5.00
CA SER A 122 37.08 0.97 -5.77
C SER A 122 37.91 2.25 -5.93
N ASN A 123 37.30 3.43 -5.77
CA ASN A 123 37.89 4.74 -6.11
C ASN A 123 37.61 5.82 -5.05
N VAL A 124 37.72 5.50 -3.76
CA VAL A 124 37.27 6.37 -2.64
C VAL A 124 37.95 7.75 -2.55
N ASN A 125 39.16 7.86 -3.10
CA ASN A 125 39.94 9.10 -3.15
C ASN A 125 39.59 9.99 -4.35
N VAL A 126 38.74 9.52 -5.28
CA VAL A 126 38.39 10.25 -6.50
C VAL A 126 37.08 11.03 -6.29
N PRO A 127 37.10 12.38 -6.32
CA PRO A 127 35.89 13.18 -6.12
C PRO A 127 34.77 12.83 -7.13
N GLY A 128 35.12 12.50 -8.36
CA GLY A 128 34.17 12.07 -9.39
C GLY A 128 33.42 10.79 -9.03
N ALA A 129 34.07 9.81 -8.38
CA ALA A 129 33.41 8.59 -7.94
C ALA A 129 32.40 8.85 -6.82
N ARG A 130 32.74 9.74 -5.87
CA ARG A 130 31.82 10.20 -4.82
C ARG A 130 30.62 10.95 -5.38
N GLN A 131 30.86 11.84 -6.35
CA GLN A 131 29.79 12.56 -7.02
C GLN A 131 28.87 11.61 -7.79
N SER A 132 29.43 10.62 -8.48
CA SER A 132 28.65 9.60 -9.20
C SER A 132 27.77 8.79 -8.24
N ALA A 133 28.32 8.35 -7.10
CA ALA A 133 27.55 7.67 -6.06
C ALA A 133 26.39 8.55 -5.53
N LEU A 134 26.65 9.83 -5.24
CA LEU A 134 25.63 10.77 -4.79
C LEU A 134 24.53 10.98 -5.84
N SER A 135 24.90 11.21 -7.10
CA SER A 135 23.94 11.41 -8.19
C SER A 135 23.10 10.15 -8.48
N SER A 136 23.67 8.96 -8.34
CA SER A 136 22.91 7.70 -8.45
C SER A 136 21.89 7.54 -7.31
N ALA A 137 22.21 8.03 -6.11
CA ALA A 137 21.28 8.05 -4.97
C ALA A 137 20.13 9.05 -5.17
N GLU A 138 20.42 10.22 -5.73
CA GLU A 138 19.41 11.24 -6.08
C GLU A 138 18.46 10.73 -7.17
N ALA A 139 18.99 10.03 -8.19
CA ALA A 139 18.20 9.40 -9.23
C ALA A 139 17.29 8.31 -8.67
N LEU A 140 17.82 7.45 -7.79
CA LEU A 140 17.04 6.45 -7.07
C LEU A 140 15.91 7.09 -6.26
N ALA A 141 16.20 8.17 -5.53
CA ALA A 141 15.20 8.85 -4.74
C ALA A 141 14.08 9.48 -5.58
N SER A 142 14.47 10.16 -6.67
CA SER A 142 13.52 10.72 -7.63
C SER A 142 12.62 9.65 -8.23
N ARG A 143 13.14 8.44 -8.44
CA ARG A 143 12.35 7.32 -8.98
C ARG A 143 11.29 6.82 -7.99
N PHE A 144 11.64 6.65 -6.72
CA PHE A 144 10.66 6.31 -5.68
C PHE A 144 9.55 7.36 -5.58
N GLN A 145 9.92 8.64 -5.56
CA GLN A 145 8.98 9.76 -5.48
C GLN A 145 8.05 9.83 -6.69
N SER A 146 8.59 9.63 -7.90
CA SER A 146 7.80 9.64 -9.14
C SER A 146 6.75 8.52 -9.18
N LEU A 147 7.13 7.31 -8.79
CA LEU A 147 6.19 6.18 -8.74
C LEU A 147 5.11 6.37 -7.67
N ASP A 148 5.47 6.87 -6.49
CA ASP A 148 4.49 7.21 -5.46
C ASP A 148 3.52 8.32 -5.91
N GLY A 149 4.03 9.36 -6.59
CA GLY A 149 3.23 10.42 -7.19
C GLY A 149 2.17 9.88 -8.15
N GLN A 150 2.56 8.97 -9.06
CA GLN A 150 1.64 8.31 -9.99
C GLN A 150 0.56 7.50 -9.28
N ILE A 151 0.93 6.76 -8.22
CA ILE A 151 -0.04 6.01 -7.40
C ILE A 151 -1.02 6.97 -6.71
N ARG A 152 -0.57 8.14 -6.23
CA ARG A 152 -1.45 9.15 -5.60
C ARG A 152 -2.39 9.81 -6.60
N GLU A 153 -1.92 10.12 -7.80
CA GLU A 153 -2.79 10.62 -8.89
C GLU A 153 -3.88 9.58 -9.21
N LEU A 154 -3.53 8.30 -9.25
CA LEU A 154 -4.49 7.23 -9.44
C LEU A 154 -5.50 7.13 -8.28
N LYS A 155 -5.04 7.30 -7.02
CA LYS A 155 -5.94 7.41 -5.85
C LYS A 155 -6.95 8.54 -6.00
N GLN A 156 -6.50 9.73 -6.41
CA GLN A 156 -7.38 10.88 -6.63
C GLN A 156 -8.38 10.62 -7.78
N SER A 157 -7.91 10.01 -8.87
CA SER A 157 -8.77 9.62 -10.00
C SER A 157 -9.84 8.60 -9.58
N VAL A 158 -9.50 7.61 -8.76
CA VAL A 158 -10.45 6.64 -8.21
C VAL A 158 -11.49 7.35 -7.33
N SER A 159 -11.08 8.25 -6.43
CA SER A 159 -12.01 9.03 -5.61
C SER A 159 -12.97 9.88 -6.49
N GLY A 160 -12.46 10.51 -7.54
CA GLY A 160 -13.29 11.26 -8.50
C GLY A 160 -14.27 10.38 -9.27
N GLN A 161 -13.87 9.15 -9.65
CA GLN A 161 -14.74 8.19 -10.31
C GLN A 161 -15.83 7.65 -9.38
N ILE A 162 -15.54 7.45 -8.09
CA ILE A 162 -16.54 7.10 -7.07
C ILE A 162 -17.57 8.23 -6.94
N ALA A 163 -17.11 9.48 -6.85
CA ALA A 163 -18.00 10.64 -6.79
C ALA A 163 -18.97 10.70 -7.98
N ALA A 164 -18.45 10.61 -9.21
CA ALA A 164 -19.26 10.62 -10.42
C ALA A 164 -20.24 9.41 -10.51
N SER A 165 -19.84 8.25 -9.99
CA SER A 165 -20.69 7.06 -9.94
C SER A 165 -21.86 7.25 -8.97
N VAL A 166 -21.62 7.83 -7.79
CA VAL A 166 -22.68 8.18 -6.83
C VAL A 166 -23.70 9.14 -7.43
N ASP A 167 -23.25 10.17 -8.15
CA ASP A 167 -24.15 11.11 -8.84
C ASP A 167 -25.03 10.40 -9.87
N THR A 168 -24.44 9.47 -10.63
CA THR A 168 -25.14 8.66 -11.64
C THR A 168 -26.16 7.72 -11.00
N ILE A 169 -25.81 7.07 -9.88
CA ILE A 169 -26.72 6.23 -9.09
C ILE A 169 -27.91 7.04 -8.58
N ASN A 170 -27.67 8.23 -8.03
CA ASN A 170 -28.73 9.11 -7.53
C ASN A 170 -29.67 9.59 -8.65
N ALA A 171 -29.12 9.86 -9.84
CA ALA A 171 -29.90 10.23 -11.01
C ALA A 171 -30.82 9.07 -11.46
N HIS A 172 -30.29 7.85 -11.57
CA HIS A 172 -31.09 6.66 -11.90
C HIS A 172 -32.12 6.32 -10.83
N ALA A 173 -31.78 6.43 -9.54
CA ALA A 173 -32.72 6.25 -8.44
C ALA A 173 -33.93 7.20 -8.57
N THR A 174 -33.67 8.47 -8.86
CA THR A 174 -34.70 9.49 -9.07
C THR A 174 -35.56 9.18 -10.30
N GLN A 175 -34.93 8.73 -11.40
CA GLN A 175 -35.64 8.34 -12.62
C GLN A 175 -36.55 7.13 -12.39
N ILE A 176 -36.05 6.09 -11.72
CA ILE A 176 -36.82 4.89 -11.38
C ILE A 176 -38.01 5.23 -10.48
N ALA A 177 -37.82 6.09 -9.48
CA ALA A 177 -38.90 6.52 -8.59
C ALA A 177 -40.01 7.30 -9.35
N LYS A 178 -39.62 8.19 -10.27
CA LYS A 178 -40.57 8.90 -11.17
C LYS A 178 -41.31 7.94 -12.09
N LEU A 179 -40.63 6.92 -12.62
CA LEU A 179 -41.23 5.90 -13.46
C LEU A 179 -42.21 5.03 -12.66
N ASN A 180 -41.87 4.63 -11.43
CA ASN A 180 -42.81 3.91 -10.54
C ASN A 180 -44.10 4.72 -10.32
N ASP A 181 -43.99 6.02 -10.00
CA ASP A 181 -45.16 6.90 -9.85
C ASP A 181 -45.98 7.05 -11.14
N ALA A 182 -45.32 7.23 -12.29
CA ALA A 182 -45.98 7.33 -13.59
C ALA A 182 -46.71 6.03 -13.98
N ILE A 183 -46.07 4.89 -13.76
CA ILE A 183 -46.63 3.55 -14.01
C ILE A 183 -47.85 3.31 -13.13
N GLU A 184 -47.77 3.65 -11.84
CA GLU A 184 -48.86 3.49 -10.88
C GLU A 184 -50.08 4.36 -11.26
N LYS A 185 -49.84 5.62 -11.64
CA LYS A 185 -50.90 6.54 -12.13
C LYS A 185 -51.51 6.07 -13.45
N ALA A 186 -50.69 5.63 -14.40
CA ALA A 186 -51.17 5.18 -15.71
C ALA A 186 -52.03 3.92 -15.59
N MET A 187 -51.64 2.96 -14.74
CA MET A 187 -52.45 1.77 -14.48
C MET A 187 -53.75 2.09 -13.73
N GLY A 188 -53.73 3.06 -12.81
CA GLY A 188 -54.93 3.54 -12.12
C GLY A 188 -55.98 4.15 -13.05
N ASN A 189 -55.55 4.78 -14.15
CA ASN A 189 -56.42 5.44 -15.12
C ASN A 189 -56.85 4.55 -16.30
N SER A 190 -56.27 3.36 -16.46
CA SER A 190 -56.42 2.52 -17.67
C SER A 190 -57.08 1.17 -17.38
N ASP A 191 -57.98 1.08 -16.40
CA ASP A 191 -58.60 -0.18 -15.94
C ASP A 191 -57.56 -1.29 -15.63
N GLY A 192 -56.38 -0.90 -15.13
CA GLY A 192 -55.28 -1.82 -14.82
C GLY A 192 -54.43 -2.29 -16.01
N LYS A 193 -54.62 -1.72 -17.22
CA LYS A 193 -53.79 -2.04 -18.39
C LYS A 193 -52.36 -1.48 -18.26
N ALA A 194 -51.38 -2.27 -18.68
CA ALA A 194 -49.97 -2.00 -18.47
C ALA A 194 -49.42 -0.94 -19.45
N PRO A 195 -48.76 0.14 -18.97
CA PRO A 195 -48.08 1.10 -19.83
C PRO A 195 -46.70 0.55 -20.25
N ASN A 196 -46.67 -0.28 -21.31
CA ASN A 196 -45.48 -1.05 -21.72
C ASN A 196 -44.21 -0.19 -21.85
N ASP A 197 -44.28 0.96 -22.52
CA ASP A 197 -43.11 1.81 -22.74
C ASP A 197 -42.54 2.38 -21.44
N LEU A 198 -43.38 2.69 -20.45
CA LEU A 198 -42.91 3.13 -19.13
C LEU A 198 -42.26 1.99 -18.35
N LEU A 199 -42.79 0.77 -18.49
CA LEU A 199 -42.19 -0.43 -17.89
C LEU A 199 -40.81 -0.70 -18.48
N ASP A 200 -40.65 -0.56 -19.80
CA ASP A 200 -39.37 -0.73 -20.50
C ASP A 200 -38.37 0.37 -20.13
N GLN A 201 -38.80 1.63 -20.06
CA GLN A 201 -37.96 2.73 -19.56
C GLN A 201 -37.46 2.49 -18.14
N ARG A 202 -38.31 1.92 -17.27
CA ARG A 202 -37.91 1.59 -15.88
C ARG A 202 -36.88 0.48 -15.87
N ASP A 203 -37.12 -0.58 -16.62
CA ASP A 203 -36.21 -1.73 -16.66
C ASP A 203 -34.87 -1.35 -17.30
N TYR A 204 -34.87 -0.47 -18.31
CA TYR A 204 -33.65 0.11 -18.87
C TYR A 204 -32.90 0.96 -17.85
N ALA A 205 -33.57 1.86 -17.12
CA ALA A 205 -32.94 2.66 -16.07
C ALA A 205 -32.32 1.79 -14.96
N ILE A 206 -32.95 0.66 -14.63
CA ILE A 206 -32.41 -0.32 -13.68
C ILE A 206 -31.22 -1.08 -14.27
N SER A 207 -31.24 -1.40 -15.56
CA SER A 207 -30.09 -1.99 -16.25
C SER A 207 -28.89 -1.04 -16.25
N GLU A 208 -29.09 0.25 -16.55
CA GLU A 208 -28.02 1.25 -16.46
C GLU A 208 -27.49 1.39 -15.02
N LEU A 209 -28.37 1.42 -14.02
CA LEU A 209 -27.97 1.39 -12.61
C LEU A 209 -27.12 0.16 -12.27
N SER A 210 -27.42 -1.00 -12.85
CA SER A 210 -26.66 -2.25 -12.59
C SER A 210 -25.21 -2.20 -13.09
N LYS A 211 -24.89 -1.29 -14.03
CA LYS A 211 -23.50 -1.01 -14.45
C LYS A 211 -22.72 -0.30 -13.35
N GLU A 212 -23.38 0.52 -12.53
CA GLU A 212 -22.70 1.29 -11.48
C GLU A 212 -22.54 0.48 -10.18
N VAL A 213 -23.53 -0.32 -9.81
CA VAL A 213 -23.53 -1.14 -8.58
C VAL A 213 -24.41 -2.38 -8.75
N LYS A 214 -24.19 -3.46 -7.98
CA LYS A 214 -25.13 -4.58 -7.93
C LYS A 214 -26.52 -4.10 -7.51
N VAL A 215 -27.55 -4.56 -8.22
CA VAL A 215 -28.95 -4.21 -7.97
C VAL A 215 -29.81 -5.46 -7.76
N ASP A 216 -30.57 -5.47 -6.67
CA ASP A 216 -31.60 -6.46 -6.36
C ASP A 216 -32.98 -5.79 -6.38
N ILE A 217 -33.98 -6.44 -6.99
CA ILE A 217 -35.33 -5.87 -7.19
C ILE A 217 -36.35 -6.70 -6.42
N VAL A 218 -37.25 -6.03 -5.71
CA VAL A 218 -38.43 -6.65 -5.10
C VAL A 218 -39.68 -5.92 -5.59
N LYS A 219 -40.60 -6.65 -6.21
CA LYS A 219 -41.87 -6.10 -6.69
C LYS A 219 -42.87 -5.93 -5.55
N GLN A 220 -43.48 -4.75 -5.43
CA GLN A 220 -44.54 -4.46 -4.47
C GLN A 220 -45.75 -3.87 -5.22
N GLY A 221 -46.74 -4.72 -5.49
CA GLY A 221 -47.85 -4.35 -6.38
C GLY A 221 -47.32 -4.03 -7.78
N ASN A 222 -47.46 -2.77 -8.18
CA ASN A 222 -47.06 -2.25 -9.49
C ASN A 222 -45.70 -1.53 -9.51
N SER A 223 -45.17 -1.23 -8.31
CA SER A 223 -43.94 -0.49 -8.12
C SER A 223 -42.77 -1.42 -7.77
N TYR A 224 -41.56 -1.00 -8.12
CA TYR A 224 -40.33 -1.75 -7.81
C TYR A 224 -39.60 -1.11 -6.63
N ASN A 225 -39.28 -1.93 -5.63
CA ASN A 225 -38.32 -1.58 -4.60
C ASN A 225 -36.93 -2.05 -5.06
N VAL A 226 -35.98 -1.13 -5.08
CA VAL A 226 -34.63 -1.35 -5.60
C VAL A 226 -33.65 -1.26 -4.46
N PHE A 227 -32.88 -2.33 -4.28
CA PHE A 227 -31.82 -2.45 -3.28
C PHE A 227 -30.47 -2.53 -3.99
N ILE A 228 -29.43 -1.98 -3.39
CA ILE A 228 -28.07 -1.98 -3.93
C ILE A 228 -27.08 -2.68 -3.02
N GLY A 229 -26.00 -3.21 -3.62
CA GLY A 229 -24.90 -3.86 -2.91
C GLY A 229 -25.38 -5.09 -2.13
N ASN A 230 -25.24 -5.06 -0.81
CA ASN A 230 -25.66 -6.13 0.10
C ASN A 230 -27.05 -5.92 0.73
N GLY A 231 -27.85 -4.98 0.24
CA GLY A 231 -29.26 -4.82 0.66
C GLY A 231 -29.67 -3.41 1.08
N GLN A 232 -28.87 -2.37 0.81
CA GLN A 232 -29.24 -0.99 1.10
C GLN A 232 -30.41 -0.56 0.19
N PRO A 233 -31.57 -0.12 0.72
CA PRO A 233 -32.67 0.38 -0.10
C PRO A 233 -32.29 1.70 -0.78
N LEU A 234 -32.45 1.75 -2.10
CA LEU A 234 -32.21 2.93 -2.93
C LEU A 234 -33.52 3.55 -3.46
N VAL A 235 -34.51 2.72 -3.79
CA VAL A 235 -35.84 3.19 -4.20
C VAL A 235 -36.89 2.35 -3.49
N VAL A 236 -37.85 2.99 -2.84
CA VAL A 236 -39.01 2.32 -2.22
C VAL A 236 -40.29 2.95 -2.77
N GLY A 237 -41.00 2.21 -3.63
CA GLY A 237 -42.12 2.73 -4.40
C GLY A 237 -41.73 3.96 -5.23
N ALA A 238 -42.43 5.08 -5.01
CA ALA A 238 -42.16 6.36 -5.67
C ALA A 238 -41.13 7.25 -4.94
N LYS A 239 -40.45 6.74 -3.89
CA LYS A 239 -39.51 7.53 -3.08
C LYS A 239 -38.07 7.07 -3.30
N PRO A 240 -37.21 7.91 -3.91
CA PRO A 240 -35.78 7.63 -3.97
C PRO A 240 -35.11 7.95 -2.63
N GLN A 241 -34.11 7.17 -2.25
CA GLN A 241 -33.11 7.53 -1.24
C GLN A 241 -31.91 8.15 -1.95
N GLN A 242 -31.22 9.07 -1.27
CA GLN A 242 -30.01 9.70 -1.79
C GLN A 242 -28.79 9.17 -1.07
N LEU A 243 -27.83 8.70 -1.86
CA LEU A 243 -26.47 8.46 -1.41
C LEU A 243 -25.73 9.79 -1.38
N ALA A 244 -24.79 9.92 -0.46
CA ALA A 244 -23.88 11.06 -0.41
C ALA A 244 -22.46 10.58 -0.14
N LEU A 245 -21.51 11.39 -0.58
CA LEU A 245 -20.11 11.14 -0.33
C LEU A 245 -19.80 11.43 1.14
N THR A 246 -19.16 10.47 1.80
CA THR A 246 -18.63 10.62 3.14
C THR A 246 -17.12 10.63 3.05
N ALA A 247 -16.46 11.70 3.53
CA ALA A 247 -15.02 11.63 3.74
C ALA A 247 -14.73 10.59 4.82
N SER A 248 -13.73 9.73 4.61
CA SER A 248 -13.28 8.80 5.64
C SER A 248 -12.86 9.56 6.89
N GLU A 249 -13.28 9.06 8.04
CA GLU A 249 -13.05 9.72 9.33
C GLU A 249 -11.55 9.87 9.64
N THR A 250 -10.73 8.98 9.09
CA THR A 250 -9.27 8.92 9.31
C THR A 250 -8.47 9.28 8.05
N ASP A 251 -9.12 9.62 6.93
CA ASP A 251 -8.43 10.10 5.73
C ASP A 251 -9.38 10.89 4.83
N GLN A 252 -9.38 12.20 4.96
CA GLN A 252 -10.32 13.06 4.24
C GLN A 252 -10.14 13.01 2.71
N SER A 253 -9.00 12.53 2.21
CA SER A 253 -8.78 12.32 0.77
C SER A 253 -9.43 11.05 0.23
N ARG A 254 -9.80 10.13 1.13
CA ARG A 254 -10.48 8.88 0.82
C ARG A 254 -11.98 9.09 0.95
N LEU A 255 -12.68 9.03 -0.19
CA LEU A 255 -14.14 9.11 -0.23
C LEU A 255 -14.75 7.72 -0.05
N GLY A 256 -15.64 7.60 0.92
CA GLY A 256 -16.61 6.53 1.07
C GLY A 256 -18.00 7.01 0.67
N ILE A 257 -19.01 6.19 0.95
CA ILE A 257 -20.41 6.49 0.65
C ILE A 257 -21.21 6.37 1.93
N GLY A 258 -22.16 7.27 2.12
CA GLY A 258 -23.20 7.17 3.14
C GLY A 258 -24.58 7.40 2.56
N TYR A 259 -25.61 7.26 3.38
CA TYR A 259 -26.98 7.63 3.02
C TYR A 259 -27.49 8.78 3.90
N LEU A 260 -28.39 9.58 3.36
CA LEU A 260 -29.08 10.62 4.12
C LEU A 260 -30.25 10.02 4.89
N SER A 261 -30.18 10.05 6.23
CA SER A 261 -31.30 9.69 7.10
C SER A 261 -32.38 10.79 7.10
N SER A 262 -33.63 10.43 7.44
CA SER A 262 -34.79 11.34 7.44
C SER A 262 -34.66 12.57 8.37
N GLY A 263 -33.65 12.61 9.24
CA GLY A 263 -33.28 13.75 10.07
C GLY A 263 -32.09 14.58 9.58
N ASN A 264 -31.73 14.50 8.28
CA ASN A 264 -30.55 15.14 7.68
C ASN A 264 -29.19 14.66 8.21
N GLY A 265 -29.15 13.57 8.99
CA GLY A 265 -27.90 12.92 9.41
C GLY A 265 -27.33 12.05 8.30
N LEU A 266 -26.06 12.26 7.95
CA LEU A 266 -25.32 11.40 7.03
C LEU A 266 -24.82 10.18 7.80
N VAL A 267 -25.23 8.98 7.38
CA VAL A 267 -24.79 7.72 7.99
C VAL A 267 -23.81 7.04 7.03
N PRO A 268 -22.53 6.87 7.42
CA PRO A 268 -21.55 6.20 6.57
C PRO A 268 -21.89 4.72 6.39
N LEU A 269 -21.62 4.20 5.19
CA LEU A 269 -21.74 2.80 4.84
C LEU A 269 -20.33 2.22 4.65
N ASP A 270 -20.19 0.92 4.91
CA ASP A 270 -18.92 0.22 4.71
C ASP A 270 -18.65 0.07 3.20
N ASP A 271 -17.42 0.39 2.77
CA ASP A 271 -16.96 0.27 1.38
C ASP A 271 -17.25 -1.13 0.81
N GLY A 272 -17.10 -2.19 1.62
CA GLY A 272 -17.32 -3.59 1.23
C GLY A 272 -18.77 -3.97 0.99
N MET A 273 -19.74 -3.10 1.33
CA MET A 273 -21.16 -3.31 1.00
C MET A 273 -21.43 -3.14 -0.49
N PHE A 274 -20.63 -2.31 -1.17
CA PHE A 274 -20.79 -1.99 -2.57
C PHE A 274 -20.06 -3.05 -3.41
N THR A 275 -20.79 -4.11 -3.75
CA THR A 275 -20.34 -5.17 -4.66
C THR A 275 -20.97 -4.96 -6.05
N GLY A 276 -20.36 -5.54 -7.08
CA GLY A 276 -20.83 -5.39 -8.46
C GLY A 276 -20.64 -4.00 -9.04
N GLY A 277 -20.70 -3.93 -10.37
CA GLY A 277 -20.63 -2.71 -11.14
C GLY A 277 -19.32 -1.96 -10.97
N LYS A 278 -19.32 -0.73 -11.46
CA LYS A 278 -18.17 0.16 -11.44
C LYS A 278 -17.72 0.49 -10.02
N LEU A 279 -18.64 0.75 -9.08
CA LEU A 279 -18.29 1.03 -7.68
C LEU A 279 -17.56 -0.14 -7.04
N GLY A 280 -18.08 -1.36 -7.18
CA GLY A 280 -17.44 -2.55 -6.62
C GLY A 280 -16.01 -2.72 -7.14
N GLY A 281 -15.81 -2.53 -8.45
CA GLY A 281 -14.48 -2.60 -9.06
C GLY A 281 -13.51 -1.52 -8.54
N LEU A 282 -14.00 -0.30 -8.30
CA LEU A 282 -13.18 0.80 -7.76
C LEU A 282 -12.80 0.59 -6.28
N PHE A 283 -13.76 0.16 -5.43
CA PHE A 283 -13.48 -0.12 -4.01
C PHE A 283 -12.56 -1.32 -3.84
N GLU A 284 -12.80 -2.40 -4.60
CA GLU A 284 -11.95 -3.59 -4.55
C GLU A 284 -10.53 -3.28 -5.03
N PHE A 285 -10.38 -2.54 -6.13
CA PHE A 285 -9.06 -2.08 -6.59
C PHE A 285 -8.32 -1.25 -5.52
N ARG A 286 -9.04 -0.30 -4.89
CA ARG A 286 -8.46 0.57 -3.86
C ARG A 286 -7.94 -0.24 -2.67
N ALA A 287 -8.78 -1.10 -2.10
CA ALA A 287 -8.47 -1.86 -0.90
C ALA A 287 -7.45 -2.97 -1.14
N SER A 288 -7.60 -3.75 -2.23
CA SER A 288 -6.83 -4.97 -2.45
C SER A 288 -5.52 -4.75 -3.19
N THR A 289 -5.37 -3.64 -3.91
CA THR A 289 -4.17 -3.40 -4.73
C THR A 289 -3.55 -2.05 -4.50
N LEU A 290 -4.31 -0.96 -4.60
CA LEU A 290 -3.74 0.39 -4.62
C LEU A 290 -3.04 0.74 -3.30
N ASP A 291 -3.69 0.46 -2.16
CA ASP A 291 -3.12 0.70 -0.84
C ASP A 291 -1.93 -0.24 -0.55
N VAL A 292 -2.07 -1.53 -0.89
CA VAL A 292 -1.02 -2.53 -0.71
C VAL A 292 0.21 -2.21 -1.56
N ALA A 293 0.03 -1.74 -2.80
CA ALA A 293 1.11 -1.37 -3.70
C ALA A 293 1.90 -0.17 -3.16
N GLN A 294 1.20 0.87 -2.68
CA GLN A 294 1.85 2.04 -2.08
C GLN A 294 2.64 1.66 -0.82
N ASN A 295 2.03 0.87 0.07
CA ASN A 295 2.69 0.39 1.27
C ASN A 295 3.91 -0.48 0.95
N SER A 296 3.82 -1.36 -0.05
CA SER A 296 4.94 -2.18 -0.50
C SER A 296 6.10 -1.35 -1.03
N LEU A 297 5.81 -0.34 -1.86
CA LEU A 297 6.83 0.56 -2.40
C LEU A 297 7.52 1.36 -1.29
N GLY A 298 6.75 1.93 -0.37
CA GLY A 298 7.28 2.70 0.75
C GLY A 298 8.05 1.85 1.76
N ARG A 299 7.67 0.58 1.96
CA ARG A 299 8.41 -0.38 2.78
C ARG A 299 9.82 -0.62 2.24
N VAL A 300 9.98 -0.78 0.93
CA VAL A 300 11.31 -0.93 0.31
C VAL A 300 12.15 0.33 0.52
N ALA A 301 11.56 1.51 0.30
CA ALA A 301 12.23 2.80 0.47
C ALA A 301 12.69 3.01 1.93
N ILE A 302 11.82 2.76 2.90
CA ILE A 302 12.15 2.88 4.34
C ILE A 302 13.22 1.86 4.73
N GLY A 303 13.07 0.61 4.28
CA GLY A 303 14.03 -0.45 4.52
C GLY A 303 15.42 -0.07 4.08
N LEU A 304 15.55 0.40 2.83
CA LEU A 304 16.80 0.89 2.28
C LEU A 304 17.35 2.08 3.07
N ALA A 305 16.54 3.11 3.31
CA ALA A 305 16.99 4.31 4.02
C ALA A 305 17.55 3.97 5.42
N MET A 306 16.79 3.21 6.21
CA MET A 306 17.16 2.91 7.59
C MET A 306 18.39 2.00 7.70
N THR A 307 18.46 0.94 6.89
CA THR A 307 19.59 0.00 6.91
C THR A 307 20.86 0.62 6.34
N PHE A 308 20.74 1.39 5.25
CA PHE A 308 21.88 2.11 4.66
C PHE A 308 22.38 3.19 5.62
N ASN A 309 21.50 3.95 6.27
CA ASN A 309 21.88 4.93 7.27
C ASN A 309 22.55 4.28 8.49
N ALA A 310 22.02 3.15 8.96
CA ALA A 310 22.62 2.42 10.08
C ALA A 310 24.06 2.03 9.76
N GLN A 311 24.33 1.50 8.56
CA GLN A 311 25.68 1.17 8.14
C GLN A 311 26.55 2.41 7.86
N HIS A 312 25.98 3.47 7.29
CA HIS A 312 26.70 4.70 6.99
C HIS A 312 27.21 5.39 8.28
N LYS A 313 26.42 5.35 9.36
CA LYS A 313 26.79 5.87 10.69
C LYS A 313 27.95 5.12 11.37
N LEU A 314 28.22 3.88 10.95
CA LEU A 314 29.37 3.10 11.43
C LEU A 314 30.67 3.46 10.70
N GLY A 315 30.57 4.18 9.59
CA GLY A 315 31.72 4.68 8.82
C GLY A 315 32.21 6.04 9.29
N GLN A 316 33.27 6.51 8.64
CA GLN A 316 33.79 7.87 8.76
C GLN A 316 33.94 8.56 7.40
N ASP A 317 33.68 9.86 7.41
CA ASP A 317 33.68 10.76 6.27
C ASP A 317 35.11 11.24 5.90
N GLN A 318 35.26 12.09 4.86
CA GLN A 318 36.59 12.57 4.44
C GLN A 318 37.30 13.45 5.48
N THR A 319 36.55 13.97 6.46
CA THR A 319 37.09 14.77 7.56
C THR A 319 37.48 13.93 8.78
N GLY A 320 37.24 12.61 8.73
CA GLY A 320 37.43 11.70 9.86
C GLY A 320 36.28 11.76 10.88
N ALA A 321 35.20 12.48 10.57
CA ALA A 321 34.00 12.49 11.41
C ALA A 321 33.14 11.25 11.13
N LEU A 322 32.39 10.78 12.13
CA LEU A 322 31.45 9.67 11.94
C LEU A 322 30.35 10.04 10.93
N GLY A 323 29.92 9.05 10.15
CA GLY A 323 28.85 9.22 9.17
C GLY A 323 27.52 9.65 9.80
N GLY A 324 26.76 10.46 9.06
CA GLY A 324 25.38 10.82 9.41
C GLY A 324 24.35 9.93 8.71
N ASP A 325 23.09 10.36 8.71
CA ASP A 325 22.08 9.80 7.81
C ASP A 325 22.41 10.13 6.35
N PHE A 326 22.46 9.13 5.49
CA PHE A 326 22.69 9.30 4.05
C PHE A 326 21.38 9.60 3.32
N PHE A 327 20.31 8.90 3.70
CA PHE A 327 18.94 9.11 3.22
C PHE A 327 18.05 9.69 4.33
N VAL A 328 16.98 10.37 3.97
CA VAL A 328 15.92 10.76 4.91
C VAL A 328 15.05 9.54 5.20
N ALA A 329 15.00 9.10 6.46
CA ALA A 329 14.11 8.03 6.89
C ALA A 329 12.69 8.61 7.10
N ALA A 330 11.71 8.10 6.34
CA ALA A 330 10.32 8.50 6.50
C ALA A 330 9.78 8.08 7.87
N SER A 331 8.93 8.92 8.45
CA SER A 331 8.20 8.60 9.68
C SER A 331 6.80 8.05 9.35
N PRO A 332 6.22 7.19 10.21
CA PRO A 332 4.85 6.75 10.06
C PRO A 332 3.89 7.93 9.95
N ARG A 333 2.97 7.87 8.98
CA ARG A 333 1.83 8.80 8.93
C ARG A 333 0.84 8.39 10.01
N ARG A 334 0.30 9.39 10.71
CA ARG A 334 -0.63 9.21 11.82
C ARG A 334 -1.86 10.03 11.52
N ASP A 335 -2.98 9.36 11.33
CA ASP A 335 -4.24 10.02 11.03
C ASP A 335 -5.21 9.79 12.20
N ALA A 336 -5.60 10.88 12.87
CA ALA A 336 -6.62 10.83 13.91
C ALA A 336 -8.01 10.87 13.28
N SER A 337 -8.97 10.15 13.88
CA SER A 337 -10.36 10.25 13.46
C SER A 337 -10.92 11.65 13.71
N VAL A 338 -11.68 12.19 12.76
CA VAL A 338 -12.38 13.48 12.90
C VAL A 338 -13.41 13.49 14.04
N LYS A 339 -13.81 12.31 14.55
CA LYS A 339 -14.68 12.15 15.72
C LYS A 339 -13.96 12.33 17.05
N ASN A 340 -12.62 12.24 17.06
CA ASN A 340 -11.85 12.45 18.28
C ASN A 340 -12.00 13.91 18.72
N ASN A 341 -11.81 14.19 20.01
CA ASN A 341 -11.90 15.54 20.54
C ASN A 341 -10.83 16.45 19.90
N GLN A 342 -11.24 17.32 18.98
CA GLN A 342 -10.33 18.17 18.20
C GLN A 342 -9.85 19.42 18.96
N THR A 343 -10.34 19.65 20.18
CA THR A 343 -10.15 20.91 20.92
C THR A 343 -8.89 20.96 21.79
N ALA A 344 -8.07 19.91 21.78
CA ALA A 344 -6.80 19.88 22.48
C ALA A 344 -5.83 18.91 21.78
N PRO A 345 -4.49 19.02 21.97
CA PRO A 345 -3.53 18.00 21.55
C PRO A 345 -3.65 16.74 22.42
N VAL A 346 -4.88 16.30 22.71
CA VAL A 346 -5.26 15.26 23.68
C VAL A 346 -5.66 14.04 22.86
N GLY A 347 -4.79 13.03 22.87
CA GLY A 347 -4.93 11.79 22.13
C GLY A 347 -3.88 11.54 21.04
N ASP A 348 -2.83 12.35 20.85
CA ASP A 348 -1.85 12.02 19.80
C ASP A 348 -1.12 10.72 20.16
N ILE A 349 -1.12 9.78 19.22
CA ILE A 349 -0.40 8.51 19.31
C ILE A 349 0.93 8.76 18.62
N GLY A 350 2.04 8.51 19.30
CA GLY A 350 3.36 8.49 18.69
C GLY A 350 3.56 7.18 17.95
N ALA A 351 4.23 7.24 16.80
CA ALA A 351 4.61 6.07 16.05
C ALA A 351 6.01 6.27 15.47
N LYS A 352 6.89 5.29 15.69
CA LYS A 352 8.27 5.29 15.20
C LYS A 352 8.63 3.91 14.68
N ILE A 353 9.30 3.86 13.53
CA ILE A 353 9.87 2.63 13.01
C ILE A 353 11.15 2.34 13.79
N THR A 354 11.20 1.17 14.42
CA THR A 354 12.35 0.69 15.20
C THR A 354 13.11 -0.40 14.47
N ASP A 355 12.38 -1.31 13.82
CA ASP A 355 12.96 -2.40 13.04
C ASP A 355 12.33 -2.46 11.64
N PRO A 356 13.02 -1.93 10.60
CA PRO A 356 12.50 -1.96 9.24
C PRO A 356 12.36 -3.38 8.68
N SER A 357 13.08 -4.37 9.24
CA SER A 357 13.03 -5.75 8.74
C SER A 357 11.68 -6.41 9.04
N LYS A 358 11.03 -6.05 10.14
CA LYS A 358 9.73 -6.60 10.56
C LYS A 358 8.52 -5.91 9.94
N LEU A 359 8.72 -4.78 9.27
CA LEU A 359 7.63 -4.04 8.64
C LEU A 359 6.82 -4.93 7.70
N THR A 360 5.50 -4.80 7.77
CA THR A 360 4.54 -5.39 6.83
C THR A 360 4.07 -4.32 5.84
N THR A 361 3.16 -4.69 4.95
CA THR A 361 2.50 -3.77 3.98
C THR A 361 1.14 -3.30 4.48
N SER A 362 0.88 -3.41 5.79
CA SER A 362 -0.40 -3.15 6.42
C SER A 362 -0.42 -1.83 7.16
N ASP A 363 -1.62 -1.28 7.30
CA ASP A 363 -1.94 -0.15 8.15
C ASP A 363 -2.57 -0.66 9.46
N TYR A 364 -2.51 0.14 10.52
CA TYR A 364 -2.94 -0.28 11.86
C TYR A 364 -3.95 0.70 12.42
N LYS A 365 -5.11 0.19 12.82
CA LYS A 365 -6.08 0.96 13.60
C LYS A 365 -5.75 0.84 15.09
N VAL A 366 -5.66 1.96 15.79
CA VAL A 366 -5.49 2.03 17.24
C VAL A 366 -6.75 2.63 17.84
N ALA A 367 -7.48 1.85 18.63
CA ALA A 367 -8.69 2.30 19.32
C ALA A 367 -8.47 2.30 20.84
N TYR A 368 -8.96 3.33 21.53
CA TYR A 368 -8.88 3.43 22.99
C TYR A 368 -10.26 3.29 23.63
N ASP A 369 -10.44 2.32 24.51
CA ASP A 369 -11.74 2.03 25.16
C ASP A 369 -11.96 2.76 26.50
N GLY A 370 -10.98 3.58 26.93
CA GLY A 370 -10.96 4.23 28.24
C GLY A 370 -10.04 3.57 29.27
N ALA A 371 -9.54 2.36 29.00
CA ALA A 371 -8.60 1.63 29.85
C ALA A 371 -7.44 0.99 29.06
N ASN A 372 -7.72 0.46 27.87
CA ASN A 372 -6.81 -0.29 27.03
C ASN A 372 -6.77 0.25 25.59
N TYR A 373 -5.66 -0.01 24.94
CA TYR A 373 -5.46 0.24 23.51
C TYR A 373 -5.62 -1.07 22.74
N THR A 374 -6.45 -1.08 21.72
CA THR A 374 -6.55 -2.20 20.79
C THR A 374 -5.93 -1.79 19.46
N VAL A 375 -4.83 -2.44 19.09
CA VAL A 375 -4.14 -2.28 17.81
C VAL A 375 -4.63 -3.38 16.87
N THR A 376 -5.31 -3.01 15.79
CA THR A 376 -5.84 -3.93 14.79
C THR A 376 -5.09 -3.74 13.48
N ARG A 377 -4.45 -4.80 12.99
CA ARG A 377 -3.82 -4.81 11.67
C ARG A 377 -4.91 -4.90 10.59
N LEU A 378 -4.97 -3.94 9.67
CA LEU A 378 -6.09 -3.80 8.72
C LEU A 378 -6.06 -4.83 7.58
N SER A 379 -4.91 -5.44 7.30
CA SER A 379 -4.80 -6.45 6.24
C SER A 379 -5.44 -7.79 6.58
N ASP A 380 -5.50 -8.16 7.86
CA ASP A 380 -5.99 -9.47 8.34
C ASP A 380 -6.98 -9.35 9.52
N ASN A 381 -7.29 -8.12 9.95
CA ASN A 381 -8.10 -7.80 11.13
C ASN A 381 -7.58 -8.44 12.42
N ASN A 382 -6.29 -8.79 12.50
CA ASN A 382 -5.70 -9.33 13.70
C ASN A 382 -5.55 -8.22 14.75
N ALA A 383 -6.17 -8.42 15.92
CA ALA A 383 -6.23 -7.42 16.99
C ALA A 383 -5.38 -7.85 18.19
N GLN A 384 -4.62 -6.90 18.73
CA GLN A 384 -3.82 -7.04 19.94
C GLN A 384 -4.21 -5.95 20.93
N THR A 385 -4.46 -6.32 22.19
CA THR A 385 -4.86 -5.37 23.23
C THR A 385 -3.74 -5.16 24.24
N PHE A 386 -3.50 -3.89 24.59
CA PHE A 386 -2.46 -3.45 25.51
C PHE A 386 -3.05 -2.58 26.61
N THR A 387 -2.56 -2.73 27.83
CA THR A 387 -2.92 -1.82 28.93
C THR A 387 -2.39 -0.40 28.64
N ALA A 388 -3.03 0.63 29.17
CA ALA A 388 -2.56 2.01 29.00
C ALA A 388 -1.12 2.22 29.48
N ALA A 389 -0.72 1.57 30.58
CA ALA A 389 0.65 1.63 31.09
C ALA A 389 1.67 0.98 30.13
N ALA A 390 1.34 -0.17 29.56
CA ALA A 390 2.20 -0.83 28.57
C ALA A 390 2.34 0.02 27.30
N PHE A 391 1.22 0.55 26.79
CA PHE A 391 1.21 1.38 25.60
C PHE A 391 1.99 2.69 25.80
N ALA A 392 1.87 3.34 26.97
CA ALA A 392 2.63 4.54 27.28
C ALA A 392 4.16 4.32 27.29
N ASN A 393 4.61 3.13 27.71
CA ASN A 393 6.03 2.75 27.68
C ASN A 393 6.55 2.40 26.28
N GLY A 394 5.67 2.32 25.28
CA GLY A 394 6.01 1.96 23.90
C GLY A 394 5.82 0.46 23.65
N VAL A 395 4.82 0.12 22.83
CA VAL A 395 4.57 -1.25 22.37
C VAL A 395 5.08 -1.41 20.94
N GLU A 396 5.83 -2.47 20.66
CA GLU A 396 6.29 -2.79 19.30
C GLU A 396 5.31 -3.76 18.63
N VAL A 397 4.75 -3.35 17.49
CA VAL A 397 3.94 -4.18 16.60
C VAL A 397 4.59 -4.15 15.22
N ASP A 398 5.04 -5.31 14.73
CA ASP A 398 5.63 -5.48 13.40
C ASP A 398 6.75 -4.47 13.06
N GLY A 399 7.62 -4.16 14.03
CA GLY A 399 8.74 -3.22 13.87
C GLY A 399 8.37 -1.74 13.99
N VAL A 400 7.13 -1.44 14.38
CA VAL A 400 6.65 -0.09 14.68
C VAL A 400 6.39 0.01 16.18
N THR A 401 7.12 0.88 16.85
CA THR A 401 6.83 1.24 18.24
C THR A 401 5.77 2.32 18.27
N MET A 402 4.68 2.05 18.97
CA MET A 402 3.58 2.98 19.19
C MET A 402 3.49 3.33 20.67
N ASN A 403 3.23 4.61 20.97
CA ASN A 403 3.10 5.08 22.33
C ASN A 403 2.07 6.21 22.45
N THR A 404 1.58 6.48 23.65
CA THR A 404 0.76 7.66 23.91
C THR A 404 1.65 8.89 24.02
N LEU A 405 1.40 9.93 23.23
CA LEU A 405 2.00 11.27 23.47
C LEU A 405 1.12 12.07 24.44
N SER A 406 -0.20 11.93 24.32
CA SER A 406 -1.18 12.48 25.25
C SER A 406 -2.36 11.52 25.41
N ALA A 407 -3.00 11.55 26.58
CA ALA A 407 -4.08 10.63 26.91
C ALA A 407 -5.32 10.89 26.03
N PRO A 408 -5.79 9.93 25.22
CA PRO A 408 -7.02 10.03 24.46
C PRO A 408 -8.26 9.87 25.34
N THR A 409 -9.42 10.21 24.80
CA THR A 409 -10.73 9.97 25.41
C THR A 409 -11.23 8.59 25.00
N ALA A 410 -12.03 7.94 25.87
CA ALA A 410 -12.68 6.68 25.53
C ALA A 410 -13.51 6.82 24.24
N GLY A 411 -13.28 5.93 23.28
CA GLY A 411 -13.88 5.97 21.95
C GLY A 411 -13.02 6.62 20.86
N ASP A 412 -11.86 7.20 21.21
CA ASP A 412 -10.96 7.78 20.21
C ASP A 412 -10.30 6.68 19.33
N GLU A 413 -10.18 6.97 18.04
CA GLU A 413 -9.57 6.08 17.05
C GLU A 413 -8.48 6.79 16.22
N PHE A 414 -7.41 6.06 15.91
CA PHE A 414 -6.28 6.52 15.09
C PHE A 414 -5.93 5.46 14.06
N VAL A 415 -5.41 5.88 12.91
CA VAL A 415 -4.81 4.99 11.91
C VAL A 415 -3.34 5.35 11.75
N ILE A 416 -2.48 4.36 12.02
CA ILE A 416 -1.04 4.44 11.83
C ILE A 416 -0.70 3.75 10.51
N ARG A 417 -0.09 4.50 9.59
CA ARG A 417 0.34 4.01 8.27
C ARG A 417 1.86 4.09 8.19
N PRO A 418 2.57 3.00 8.53
CA PRO A 418 4.02 3.06 8.70
C PRO A 418 4.76 3.32 7.39
N THR A 419 4.23 2.79 6.29
CA THR A 419 4.96 2.71 5.02
C THR A 419 4.43 3.61 3.92
N ILE A 420 3.20 4.12 4.02
CA ILE A 420 2.50 4.78 2.89
C ILE A 420 3.23 6.01 2.32
N ASP A 421 3.92 6.78 3.17
CA ASP A 421 4.68 7.97 2.77
C ASP A 421 6.17 7.67 2.61
N GLY A 422 6.57 6.40 2.70
CA GLY A 422 7.97 5.96 2.62
C GLY A 422 8.64 6.39 1.33
N ALA A 423 8.02 6.10 0.18
CA ALA A 423 8.55 6.44 -1.13
C ALA A 423 8.43 7.93 -1.45
N LYS A 424 7.35 8.59 -1.01
CA LYS A 424 7.14 10.04 -1.14
C LYS A 424 8.26 10.84 -0.50
N ASN A 425 8.64 10.46 0.72
CA ASN A 425 9.59 11.22 1.54
C ASN A 425 11.03 10.69 1.43
N PHE A 426 11.26 9.64 0.62
CA PHE A 426 12.59 9.10 0.40
C PHE A 426 13.43 10.12 -0.38
N ALA A 427 14.48 10.63 0.25
CA ALA A 427 15.35 11.65 -0.30
C ALA A 427 16.79 11.45 0.20
N VAL A 428 17.76 12.03 -0.49
CA VAL A 428 19.16 12.04 -0.01
C VAL A 428 19.30 13.16 1.03
N ALA A 429 19.84 12.82 2.20
CA ALA A 429 20.04 13.76 3.31
C ALA A 429 21.36 14.54 3.21
N ILE A 430 22.40 13.94 2.62
CA ILE A 430 23.68 14.59 2.38
C ILE A 430 23.71 15.31 1.02
N LYS A 431 24.32 16.48 0.98
CA LYS A 431 24.55 17.24 -0.27
C LYS A 431 26.02 17.39 -0.62
N ASP A 432 26.89 17.14 0.34
CA ASP A 432 28.33 17.26 0.21
C ASP A 432 28.95 15.85 0.10
N ILE A 433 29.71 15.63 -0.98
CA ILE A 433 30.44 14.38 -1.25
C ILE A 433 31.48 14.05 -0.16
N SER A 434 31.93 15.06 0.60
CA SER A 434 32.85 14.88 1.71
C SER A 434 32.23 14.12 2.88
N LYS A 435 30.89 14.17 3.00
CA LYS A 435 30.10 13.50 4.05
C LYS A 435 29.80 12.03 3.78
N ILE A 436 30.21 11.50 2.62
CA ILE A 436 30.08 10.07 2.33
C ILE A 436 31.11 9.29 3.17
N ALA A 437 30.59 8.53 4.13
CA ALA A 437 31.35 7.78 5.10
C ALA A 437 31.82 6.43 4.56
N ALA A 438 32.81 6.46 3.67
CA ALA A 438 33.31 5.29 2.95
C ALA A 438 34.35 4.46 3.73
N GLY A 439 35.05 5.07 4.69
CA GLY A 439 36.02 4.39 5.54
C GLY A 439 35.39 3.86 6.82
N THR A 440 36.03 2.90 7.49
CA THR A 440 35.64 2.51 8.86
C THR A 440 36.37 3.39 9.87
N SER A 441 35.80 3.62 11.04
CA SER A 441 36.41 4.48 12.06
C SER A 441 37.44 3.78 12.96
N VAL A 442 37.75 2.50 12.70
CA VAL A 442 38.75 1.72 13.43
C VAL A 442 39.80 1.13 12.49
N THR A 443 41.03 1.07 12.95
CA THR A 443 42.10 0.33 12.29
C THR A 443 42.81 -0.54 13.32
N THR A 444 43.42 -1.62 12.84
CA THR A 444 44.21 -2.53 13.66
C THR A 444 45.56 -2.75 13.01
N ALA A 445 46.58 -3.01 13.81
CA ALA A 445 47.90 -3.32 13.32
C ALA A 445 48.60 -4.37 14.17
N ALA A 446 49.46 -5.15 13.53
CA ALA A 446 50.46 -5.99 14.16
C ALA A 446 51.84 -5.43 13.77
N PRO A 447 52.67 -4.99 14.72
CA PRO A 447 54.01 -4.50 14.40
C PRO A 447 54.87 -5.58 13.73
N VAL A 448 55.74 -5.16 12.81
CA VAL A 448 56.72 -6.07 12.16
C VAL A 448 57.76 -6.63 13.13
N THR A 449 57.83 -6.08 14.34
CA THR A 449 58.67 -6.58 15.44
C THR A 449 58.07 -7.80 16.14
N ASN A 450 56.81 -8.14 15.89
CA ASN A 450 56.24 -9.39 16.37
C ASN A 450 57.01 -10.57 15.78
N THR A 451 57.29 -11.56 16.61
CA THR A 451 58.12 -12.71 16.24
C THR A 451 57.29 -13.95 15.93
N GLY A 452 56.04 -14.00 16.37
CA GLY A 452 55.09 -15.05 16.04
C GLY A 452 54.40 -14.85 14.69
N SER A 453 53.56 -15.81 14.32
CA SER A 453 52.78 -15.79 13.07
C SER A 453 51.39 -15.14 13.23
N GLY A 454 51.14 -14.51 14.38
CA GLY A 454 49.87 -13.89 14.71
C GLY A 454 49.48 -12.76 13.76
N LYS A 455 48.25 -12.77 13.25
CA LYS A 455 47.69 -11.74 12.36
C LYS A 455 46.36 -11.23 12.90
N ILE A 456 46.20 -9.92 12.91
CA ILE A 456 44.94 -9.25 13.25
C ILE A 456 44.22 -8.80 11.97
N THR A 457 42.92 -9.09 11.88
CA THR A 457 42.07 -8.54 10.80
C THR A 457 41.84 -7.05 11.02
N ALA A 458 41.62 -6.29 9.95
CA ALA A 458 41.47 -4.82 9.96
C ALA A 458 40.47 -4.24 10.99
N GLY A 459 39.55 -5.06 11.52
CA GLY A 459 38.58 -4.69 12.53
C GLY A 459 37.28 -4.16 11.91
N SER A 460 36.18 -4.38 12.61
CA SER A 460 34.83 -3.93 12.27
C SER A 460 34.18 -3.27 13.48
N ILE A 461 33.10 -2.55 13.22
CA ILE A 461 32.36 -1.80 14.23
C ILE A 461 30.93 -2.33 14.23
N SER A 462 30.44 -2.64 15.42
CA SER A 462 29.09 -3.18 15.67
C SER A 462 28.14 -2.17 16.32
N SER A 463 28.68 -1.09 16.88
CA SER A 463 27.93 0.03 17.47
C SER A 463 28.81 1.28 17.50
N THR A 464 28.22 2.46 17.69
CA THR A 464 28.96 3.72 17.86
C THR A 464 30.07 3.53 18.89
N VAL A 465 31.31 3.72 18.42
CA VAL A 465 32.52 3.34 19.14
C VAL A 465 32.72 4.27 20.33
N LEU A 466 32.66 3.73 21.55
CA LEU A 466 33.24 4.34 22.73
C LEU A 466 34.64 3.75 22.91
N LEU A 467 35.56 4.05 21.99
CA LEU A 467 36.98 3.91 22.29
C LEU A 467 37.28 5.02 23.30
N GLN A 468 37.02 4.74 24.58
CA GLN A 468 37.60 5.54 25.64
C GLN A 468 39.10 5.40 25.48
N PRO A 469 39.84 6.49 25.20
CA PRO A 469 41.28 6.41 25.12
C PRO A 469 41.79 5.90 26.47
N ALA A 470 42.59 4.83 26.48
CA ALA A 470 43.17 4.33 27.72
C ALA A 470 43.94 5.50 28.37
N GLN A 471 43.51 5.96 29.54
CA GLN A 471 44.14 7.10 30.19
C GLN A 471 45.41 6.61 30.91
N MET A 472 46.56 7.16 30.56
CA MET A 472 47.80 7.01 31.33
C MET A 472 47.93 8.18 32.27
N SER A 473 48.08 7.95 33.57
CA SER A 473 48.40 9.02 34.50
C SER A 473 49.90 9.17 34.71
N PHE A 474 50.34 10.39 34.97
CA PHE A 474 51.64 10.70 35.56
C PHE A 474 51.46 11.84 36.57
N THR A 475 52.31 11.92 37.57
CA THR A 475 52.20 12.94 38.63
C THR A 475 53.35 13.93 38.55
N HIS A 476 53.02 15.21 38.38
CA HIS A 476 53.94 16.32 38.55
C HIS A 476 54.01 16.70 40.03
N ASN A 477 55.19 16.56 40.64
CA ASN A 477 55.37 16.77 42.09
C ASN A 477 55.57 18.24 42.51
N GLY A 478 55.54 19.20 41.58
CA GLY A 478 55.76 20.62 41.86
C GLY A 478 57.23 21.03 42.07
N ALA A 479 58.18 20.08 42.01
CA ALA A 479 59.61 20.31 42.21
C ALA A 479 60.44 20.02 40.95
N GLY A 480 59.84 20.15 39.76
CA GLY A 480 60.53 19.94 38.48
C GLY A 480 60.77 18.46 38.13
N ALA A 481 60.01 17.53 38.72
CA ALA A 481 60.08 16.12 38.36
C ALA A 481 58.70 15.50 38.08
N LEU A 482 58.68 14.60 37.11
CA LEU A 482 57.54 13.72 36.85
C LEU A 482 57.77 12.35 37.50
N THR A 483 56.71 11.79 38.07
CA THR A 483 56.70 10.49 38.76
C THR A 483 55.46 9.69 38.38
N ALA A 484 55.40 8.41 38.79
CA ALA A 484 54.25 7.52 38.56
C ALA A 484 53.94 7.23 37.07
N PHE A 485 54.98 7.05 36.24
CA PHE A 485 54.81 6.58 34.86
C PHE A 485 54.35 5.12 34.82
N PRO A 486 53.55 4.72 33.81
CA PRO A 486 53.09 3.34 33.67
C PRO A 486 54.27 2.38 33.48
N SER A 487 54.21 1.23 34.15
CA SER A 487 55.28 0.21 34.15
C SER A 487 55.47 -0.51 32.82
N SER A 488 54.56 -0.30 31.87
CA SER A 488 54.45 -1.08 30.65
C SER A 488 54.97 -0.39 29.39
N LEU A 489 55.29 0.91 29.43
CA LEU A 489 55.64 1.67 28.22
C LEU A 489 56.88 2.56 28.39
N PRO A 490 57.82 2.53 27.41
CA PRO A 490 58.90 3.50 27.37
C PRO A 490 58.36 4.89 27.01
N PHE A 491 59.06 5.93 27.45
CA PHE A 491 58.74 7.31 27.13
C PHE A 491 60.02 8.10 26.83
N SER A 492 59.91 9.31 26.32
CA SER A 492 61.05 10.20 26.14
C SER A 492 60.73 11.61 26.57
N VAL A 493 61.75 12.33 27.01
CA VAL A 493 61.68 13.74 27.39
C VAL A 493 62.62 14.51 26.49
N THR A 494 62.10 15.49 25.79
CA THR A 494 62.89 16.40 24.95
C THR A 494 63.03 17.72 25.68
N SER A 495 64.23 18.00 26.17
CA SER A 495 64.59 19.25 26.85
C SER A 495 65.67 19.98 26.07
N GLY A 496 65.47 21.26 25.77
CA GLY A 496 66.43 22.06 25.00
C GLY A 496 66.80 21.48 23.62
N GLY A 497 65.92 20.68 23.01
CA GLY A 497 66.16 20.00 21.73
C GLY A 497 66.85 18.63 21.82
N VAL A 498 67.16 18.15 23.04
CA VAL A 498 67.77 16.82 23.27
C VAL A 498 66.73 15.84 23.79
N THR A 499 66.47 14.78 23.03
CA THR A 499 65.52 13.71 23.39
C THR A 499 66.21 12.62 24.22
N THR A 500 65.80 12.44 25.46
CA THR A 500 66.25 11.35 26.35
C THR A 500 65.16 10.30 26.46
N SER A 501 65.44 9.04 26.11
CA SER A 501 64.48 7.93 26.21
C SER A 501 64.65 7.17 27.52
N TYR A 502 63.51 6.83 28.13
CA TYR A 502 63.38 6.09 29.37
C TYR A 502 62.64 4.76 29.10
N PRO A 503 63.13 3.64 29.64
CA PRO A 503 62.49 2.34 29.46
C PRO A 503 61.16 2.26 30.24
N ALA A 504 60.33 1.29 29.85
CA ALA A 504 59.10 0.97 30.57
C ALA A 504 59.35 0.71 32.05
N GLY A 505 58.58 1.36 32.92
CA GLY A 505 58.74 1.24 34.38
C GLY A 505 59.98 1.90 34.96
N ALA A 506 60.59 2.87 34.27
CA ALA A 506 61.62 3.72 34.84
C ALA A 506 61.15 4.34 36.17
N ALA A 507 61.76 3.89 37.27
CA ALA A 507 61.45 4.35 38.61
C ALA A 507 62.40 5.49 38.99
N GLY A 508 61.86 6.71 39.09
CA GLY A 508 62.62 7.86 39.57
C GLY A 508 61.94 9.19 39.25
N PRO A 509 62.33 10.28 39.94
CA PRO A 509 61.95 11.61 39.52
C PRO A 509 62.60 11.90 38.18
N ILE A 510 61.79 11.97 37.13
CA ILE A 510 62.27 12.35 35.79
C ILE A 510 62.34 13.87 35.72
N PRO A 511 63.54 14.46 35.63
CA PRO A 511 63.69 15.91 35.61
C PRO A 511 63.10 16.51 34.33
N PHE A 512 62.51 17.69 34.46
CA PHE A 512 62.02 18.48 33.34
C PHE A 512 62.15 19.98 33.60
N ALA A 513 62.15 20.78 32.54
CA ALA A 513 62.07 22.23 32.55
C ALA A 513 60.77 22.73 31.91
N ALA A 514 60.34 23.93 32.31
CA ALA A 514 59.19 24.59 31.67
C ALA A 514 59.48 24.83 30.18
N GLY A 515 58.66 24.25 29.31
CA GLY A 515 58.85 24.28 27.85
C GLY A 515 59.33 22.97 27.23
N ASP A 516 59.65 21.95 28.03
CA ASP A 516 59.98 20.62 27.54
C ASP A 516 58.77 19.92 26.89
N THR A 517 59.07 18.92 26.05
CA THR A 517 58.03 18.03 25.49
C THR A 517 58.27 16.60 25.94
N PHE A 518 57.20 15.92 26.31
CA PHE A 518 57.17 14.51 26.66
C PHE A 518 56.59 13.72 25.50
N ALA A 519 57.27 12.67 25.05
CA ALA A 519 56.71 11.71 24.12
C ALA A 519 56.45 10.39 24.83
N VAL A 520 55.22 9.92 24.84
CA VAL A 520 54.90 8.54 25.26
C VAL A 520 54.28 7.85 24.06
N ASP A 521 54.88 6.75 23.63
CA ASP A 521 54.34 5.94 22.51
C ASP A 521 54.13 6.77 21.22
N GLY A 522 55.07 7.71 20.96
CA GLY A 522 55.08 8.60 19.80
C GLY A 522 54.20 9.86 19.88
N VAL A 523 53.46 10.06 20.98
CA VAL A 523 52.60 11.26 21.17
C VAL A 523 53.35 12.32 21.97
N ASN A 524 53.66 13.44 21.33
CA ASN A 524 54.29 14.60 21.98
C ASN A 524 53.26 15.41 22.78
N LEU A 525 53.59 15.71 24.03
CA LEU A 525 52.78 16.46 24.98
C LEU A 525 53.65 17.52 25.63
N SER A 526 53.10 18.71 25.83
CA SER A 526 53.74 19.75 26.63
C SER A 526 53.67 19.40 28.11
N VAL A 527 54.73 19.73 28.87
CA VAL A 527 54.72 19.48 30.31
C VAL A 527 53.63 20.30 31.00
N PRO A 528 52.82 19.71 31.90
CA PRO A 528 51.89 20.48 32.71
C PRO A 528 52.62 21.45 33.63
N THR A 529 52.20 22.72 33.63
CA THR A 529 52.78 23.78 34.47
C THR A 529 52.27 23.75 35.92
N THR A 530 51.26 22.92 36.20
CA THR A 530 50.60 22.82 37.52
C THR A 530 50.94 21.51 38.20
N ALA A 531 51.23 21.52 39.50
CA ALA A 531 51.45 20.31 40.29
C ALA A 531 50.15 19.47 40.38
N GLY A 532 50.26 18.14 40.32
CA GLY A 532 49.11 17.24 40.38
C GLY A 532 49.22 16.01 39.48
N THR A 533 48.20 15.16 39.51
CA THR A 533 48.06 14.00 38.62
C THR A 533 47.46 14.45 37.30
N HIS A 534 48.15 14.15 36.21
CA HIS A 534 47.76 14.46 34.84
C HIS A 534 47.49 13.17 34.08
N THR A 535 46.46 13.16 33.23
CA THR A 535 46.08 11.98 32.43
C THR A 535 46.25 12.24 30.95
N ILE A 536 46.91 11.32 30.25
CA ILE A 536 47.09 11.28 28.81
C ILE A 536 46.10 10.28 28.23
N ALA A 537 45.24 10.75 27.34
CA ALA A 537 44.44 9.87 26.49
C ALA A 537 45.35 9.12 25.50
N ARG A 538 45.48 7.78 25.62
CA ARG A 538 46.09 6.98 24.55
C ARG A 538 45.13 6.88 23.37
N PRO A 539 45.54 7.24 22.15
CA PRO A 539 44.68 7.14 20.99
C PRO A 539 44.45 5.69 20.56
N TYR A 540 44.91 4.67 21.29
CA TYR A 540 44.76 3.26 20.91
C TYR A 540 44.85 2.29 22.08
N THR A 541 44.26 1.11 21.89
CA THR A 541 44.40 -0.06 22.77
C THR A 541 45.56 -0.91 22.26
N THR A 542 46.46 -1.34 23.13
CA THR A 542 47.52 -2.32 22.80
C THR A 542 47.21 -3.61 23.52
N LEU A 543 47.03 -4.68 22.77
CA LEU A 543 46.81 -6.03 23.26
C LEU A 543 48.14 -6.78 23.21
N THR A 544 48.57 -7.35 24.34
CA THR A 544 49.80 -8.14 24.43
C THR A 544 49.45 -9.61 24.62
N TYR A 545 50.05 -10.46 23.80
CA TYR A 545 49.93 -11.90 23.93
C TYR A 545 50.99 -12.45 24.89
N SER A 546 50.56 -13.29 25.84
CA SER A 546 51.46 -14.04 26.71
C SER A 546 50.77 -15.31 27.22
N GLY A 547 51.42 -16.47 27.04
CA GLY A 547 51.01 -17.74 27.63
C GLY A 547 49.58 -18.17 27.27
N GLY A 548 49.15 -17.93 26.03
CA GLY A 548 47.79 -18.27 25.57
C GLY A 548 46.71 -17.24 25.91
N ASN A 549 47.09 -16.09 26.47
CA ASN A 549 46.16 -15.04 26.88
C ASN A 549 46.50 -13.71 26.23
N LEU A 550 45.48 -12.88 26.00
CA LEU A 550 45.59 -11.48 25.64
C LEU A 550 45.29 -10.61 26.85
N THR A 551 46.11 -9.59 27.03
CA THR A 551 45.96 -8.57 28.08
C THR A 551 46.01 -7.18 27.44
N GLY A 552 45.65 -6.12 28.17
CA GLY A 552 45.70 -4.74 27.66
C GLY A 552 44.38 -4.15 27.19
N PHE A 553 43.25 -4.83 27.49
CA PHE A 553 41.91 -4.28 27.26
C PHE A 553 41.63 -3.05 28.14
N PRO A 554 40.81 -2.10 27.67
CA PRO A 554 40.43 -0.94 28.47
C PRO A 554 39.70 -1.34 29.77
N PRO A 555 39.94 -0.64 30.88
CA PRO A 555 39.25 -0.92 32.14
C PRO A 555 37.75 -0.64 32.02
N ASN A 556 36.92 -1.35 32.79
CA ASN A 556 35.46 -1.24 32.81
C ASN A 556 34.76 -1.50 31.45
N VAL A 557 35.43 -2.16 30.51
CA VAL A 557 34.83 -2.59 29.24
C VAL A 557 34.75 -4.10 29.21
N ASP A 558 33.55 -4.63 29.02
CA ASP A 558 33.34 -6.06 28.83
C ASP A 558 33.97 -6.53 27.50
N VAL A 559 34.61 -7.68 27.53
CA VAL A 559 35.19 -8.34 26.37
C VAL A 559 34.38 -9.61 26.09
N LYS A 560 34.01 -9.83 24.83
CA LYS A 560 33.41 -11.09 24.38
C LYS A 560 34.34 -11.75 23.38
N VAL A 561 34.61 -13.03 23.58
CA VAL A 561 35.36 -13.87 22.65
C VAL A 561 34.40 -14.87 22.02
N THR A 562 34.21 -14.77 20.71
CA THR A 562 33.49 -15.78 19.95
C THR A 562 34.51 -16.73 19.34
N ARG A 563 34.49 -17.99 19.81
CA ARG A 563 35.35 -19.05 19.30
C ARG A 563 35.00 -19.37 17.86
N ALA A 564 35.94 -19.98 17.13
CA ALA A 564 35.72 -20.40 15.74
C ALA A 564 34.51 -21.36 15.55
N ASN A 565 34.10 -22.06 16.61
CA ASN A 565 32.92 -22.92 16.61
C ASN A 565 31.59 -22.18 16.96
N GLY A 566 31.63 -20.85 17.11
CA GLY A 566 30.48 -20.01 17.45
C GLY A 566 30.22 -19.84 18.95
N THR A 567 30.97 -20.51 19.82
CA THR A 567 30.78 -20.39 21.28
C THR A 567 31.22 -19.01 21.77
N VAL A 568 30.35 -18.28 22.49
CA VAL A 568 30.67 -16.97 23.05
C VAL A 568 31.11 -17.12 24.51
N VAL A 569 32.32 -16.66 24.82
CA VAL A 569 32.88 -16.60 26.17
C VAL A 569 32.94 -15.13 26.62
N PRO A 570 32.13 -14.73 27.60
CA PRO A 570 32.16 -13.37 28.14
C PRO A 570 33.26 -13.21 29.20
N TYR A 571 33.90 -12.05 29.20
CA TYR A 571 34.85 -11.61 30.22
C TYR A 571 34.38 -10.24 30.72
N ALA A 572 34.05 -10.16 32.01
CA ALA A 572 33.62 -8.90 32.61
C ALA A 572 34.78 -7.89 32.63
N GLY A 573 34.46 -6.61 32.42
CA GLY A 573 35.42 -5.53 32.55
C GLY A 573 35.98 -5.45 33.96
N ALA A 574 37.31 -5.45 34.10
CA ALA A 574 37.98 -5.26 35.38
C ALA A 574 38.18 -3.77 35.70
N THR A 575 38.15 -3.41 36.98
CA THR A 575 38.51 -2.07 37.46
C THR A 575 40.03 -1.88 37.40
N ALA A 576 40.48 -0.70 36.94
CA ALA A 576 41.92 -0.37 36.93
C ALA A 576 42.50 -0.47 38.37
N PRO A 577 43.72 -1.03 38.57
CA PRO A 577 44.77 -1.33 37.59
C PRO A 577 44.76 -2.78 37.05
N ALA A 578 43.77 -3.60 37.38
CA ALA A 578 43.72 -4.98 36.89
C ALA A 578 43.30 -4.99 35.41
N LEU A 579 44.19 -5.43 34.52
CA LEU A 579 43.87 -5.64 33.10
C LEU A 579 43.13 -6.97 32.95
N THR A 580 41.96 -6.97 32.29
CA THR A 580 41.21 -8.20 31.98
C THR A 580 42.10 -9.13 31.17
N THR A 581 42.34 -10.35 31.68
CA THR A 581 43.07 -11.40 30.97
C THR A 581 42.08 -12.25 30.20
N VAL A 582 42.27 -12.36 28.89
CA VAL A 582 41.33 -13.01 27.98
C VAL A 582 42.02 -14.18 27.31
N ALA A 583 41.54 -15.40 27.52
CA ALA A 583 42.11 -16.57 26.87
C ALA A 583 41.88 -16.52 25.36
N TYR A 584 42.94 -16.80 24.59
CA TYR A 584 42.96 -16.71 23.14
C TYR A 584 43.16 -18.07 22.47
N GLN A 585 42.39 -18.33 21.42
CA GLN A 585 42.64 -19.40 20.46
C GLN A 585 42.70 -18.86 19.03
N PRO A 586 43.54 -19.45 18.14
CA PRO A 586 43.61 -19.05 16.75
C PRO A 586 42.24 -19.08 16.06
N GLY A 587 41.84 -17.96 15.47
CA GLY A 587 40.54 -17.80 14.80
C GLY A 587 39.44 -17.21 15.69
N ASP A 588 39.73 -16.91 16.95
CA ASP A 588 38.79 -16.22 17.84
C ASP A 588 38.49 -14.80 17.34
N THR A 589 37.19 -14.46 17.32
CA THR A 589 36.72 -13.08 17.15
C THR A 589 36.56 -12.43 18.52
N ILE A 590 37.29 -11.35 18.75
CA ILE A 590 37.29 -10.61 20.00
C ILE A 590 36.52 -9.31 19.77
N SER A 591 35.59 -9.00 20.67
CA SER A 591 34.82 -7.77 20.64
C SER A 591 34.82 -7.07 22.00
N TYR A 592 35.03 -5.75 21.98
CA TYR A 592 34.95 -4.89 23.17
C TYR A 592 34.65 -3.45 22.73
N GLY A 593 33.92 -2.69 23.55
CA GLY A 593 33.68 -1.26 23.30
C GLY A 593 33.04 -0.93 21.94
N GLY A 594 32.29 -1.87 21.34
CA GLY A 594 31.69 -1.73 20.00
C GLY A 594 32.59 -2.12 18.82
N VAL A 595 33.89 -2.38 19.05
CA VAL A 595 34.85 -2.85 18.05
C VAL A 595 34.94 -4.38 18.08
N SER A 596 35.10 -5.00 16.92
CA SER A 596 35.39 -6.44 16.78
C SER A 596 36.54 -6.68 15.82
N PHE A 597 37.38 -7.67 16.08
CA PHE A 597 38.41 -8.14 15.15
C PHE A 597 38.67 -9.63 15.39
N THR A 598 39.21 -10.30 14.38
CA THR A 598 39.63 -11.69 14.49
C THR A 598 41.15 -11.76 14.52
N LEU A 599 41.68 -12.58 15.42
CA LEU A 599 43.12 -12.82 15.53
C LEU A 599 43.42 -14.25 15.09
N THR A 600 44.27 -14.43 14.08
CA THR A 600 44.62 -15.72 13.47
C THR A 600 46.11 -16.01 13.61
N GLY A 601 46.53 -17.25 13.34
CA GLY A 601 47.94 -17.66 13.49
C GLY A 601 48.34 -17.96 14.93
N THR A 602 49.64 -18.10 15.18
CA THR A 602 50.22 -18.38 16.50
C THR A 602 51.14 -17.24 16.92
N PRO A 603 50.65 -16.27 17.72
CA PRO A 603 51.50 -15.24 18.30
C PRO A 603 52.54 -15.85 19.25
N SER A 604 53.72 -15.25 19.32
CA SER A 604 54.76 -15.54 20.31
C SER A 604 54.58 -14.66 21.55
N ASP A 605 55.10 -15.09 22.70
CA ASP A 605 55.04 -14.29 23.91
C ASP A 605 55.66 -12.89 23.70
N ASN A 606 54.96 -11.87 24.18
CA ASN A 606 55.24 -10.44 23.99
C ASN A 606 54.91 -9.87 22.59
N ASP A 607 54.32 -10.65 21.68
CA ASP A 607 53.73 -10.09 20.48
C ASP A 607 52.59 -9.12 20.85
N THR A 608 52.49 -8.00 20.14
CA THR A 608 51.51 -6.95 20.41
C THR A 608 50.59 -6.69 19.21
N PHE A 609 49.37 -6.27 19.49
CA PHE A 609 48.37 -5.90 18.48
C PHE A 609 47.72 -4.60 18.90
N THR A 610 47.60 -3.64 17.99
CA THR A 610 46.96 -2.35 18.30
C THR A 610 45.59 -2.25 17.67
N VAL A 611 44.69 -1.56 18.37
CA VAL A 611 43.36 -1.16 17.90
C VAL A 611 43.23 0.33 18.14
N SER A 612 43.04 1.10 17.08
CA SER A 612 43.04 2.57 17.13
C SER A 612 41.93 3.17 16.28
N PRO A 613 41.47 4.41 16.57
CA PRO A 613 40.70 5.18 15.63
C PRO A 613 41.46 5.31 14.31
N ASN A 614 40.75 5.17 13.21
CA ASN A 614 41.36 5.24 11.89
C ASN A 614 41.65 6.69 11.49
N GLY A 615 42.86 7.17 11.76
CA GLY A 615 43.33 8.50 11.35
C GLY A 615 43.54 8.69 9.85
N ASN A 616 43.55 7.62 9.05
CA ASN A 616 43.77 7.63 7.60
C ASN A 616 42.50 7.24 6.83
N GLY A 617 41.35 7.77 7.24
CA GLY A 617 40.04 7.42 6.66
C GLY A 617 39.87 7.72 5.17
N LEU A 618 40.64 8.67 4.62
CA LEU A 618 40.51 9.13 3.24
C LEU A 618 40.64 8.00 2.20
N GLY A 619 41.56 7.05 2.43
CA GLY A 619 41.81 5.91 1.54
C GLY A 619 41.16 4.59 1.95
N ASP A 620 40.43 4.55 3.08
CA ASP A 620 39.78 3.34 3.55
C ASP A 620 38.45 3.12 2.80
N THR A 621 38.29 1.94 2.22
CA THR A 621 37.13 1.55 1.39
C THR A 621 36.20 0.58 2.11
N ARG A 622 36.56 0.11 3.31
CA ARG A 622 35.87 -1.00 3.97
C ARG A 622 34.39 -0.72 4.23
N ASN A 623 34.01 0.50 4.62
CA ASN A 623 32.60 0.81 4.85
C ASN A 623 31.81 0.94 3.54
N ALA A 624 32.43 1.45 2.47
CA ALA A 624 31.80 1.47 1.15
C ALA A 624 31.51 0.06 0.62
N VAL A 625 32.41 -0.90 0.87
CA VAL A 625 32.16 -2.33 0.55
C VAL A 625 30.98 -2.88 1.35
N LEU A 626 30.88 -2.57 2.66
CA LEU A 626 29.75 -2.98 3.50
C LEU A 626 28.43 -2.34 3.05
N LEU A 627 28.45 -1.07 2.68
CA LEU A 627 27.29 -0.39 2.09
C LEU A 627 26.87 -1.04 0.77
N GLY A 628 27.83 -1.44 -0.08
CA GLY A 628 27.56 -2.19 -1.30
C GLY A 628 26.97 -3.58 -1.05
N ALA A 629 27.43 -4.27 0.00
CA ALA A 629 26.97 -5.62 0.36
C ALA A 629 25.48 -5.68 0.75
N LEU A 630 24.92 -4.57 1.24
CA LEU A 630 23.49 -4.45 1.54
C LEU A 630 22.60 -4.77 0.32
N GLN A 631 23.11 -4.62 -0.91
CA GLN A 631 22.40 -4.97 -2.13
C GLN A 631 21.88 -6.42 -2.13
N THR A 632 22.67 -7.33 -1.58
CA THR A 632 22.41 -8.77 -1.59
C THR A 632 21.99 -9.33 -0.23
N GLU A 633 22.01 -8.50 0.81
CA GLU A 633 21.62 -8.91 2.15
C GLU A 633 20.11 -8.96 2.30
N ASN A 634 19.61 -9.98 3.00
CA ASN A 634 18.20 -10.06 3.35
C ASN A 634 17.90 -9.11 4.50
N THR A 635 17.50 -7.89 4.19
CA THR A 635 17.23 -6.82 5.18
C THR A 635 15.74 -6.61 5.45
N LEU A 636 14.86 -7.17 4.61
CA LEU A 636 13.41 -7.01 4.68
C LEU A 636 12.70 -8.35 4.94
N GLY A 637 11.45 -8.29 5.40
CA GLY A 637 10.58 -9.47 5.58
C GLY A 637 11.05 -10.43 6.66
N GLY A 638 11.46 -9.92 7.81
CA GLY A 638 12.09 -10.70 8.87
C GLY A 638 13.44 -11.25 8.43
N LYS A 639 14.17 -10.50 7.61
CA LYS A 639 15.47 -10.88 7.03
C LYS A 639 15.40 -12.08 6.09
N THR A 640 14.36 -12.14 5.26
CA THR A 640 14.17 -13.21 4.27
C THR A 640 14.28 -12.74 2.81
N THR A 641 14.27 -11.42 2.57
CA THR A 641 14.35 -10.87 1.21
C THR A 641 15.22 -9.61 1.14
N THR A 642 15.84 -9.41 -0.02
CA THR A 642 16.57 -8.18 -0.39
C THR A 642 15.61 -7.07 -0.82
N TYR A 643 16.12 -5.85 -1.07
CA TYR A 643 15.32 -4.74 -1.61
C TYR A 643 14.71 -5.09 -2.97
N GLN A 644 15.52 -5.64 -3.87
CA GLN A 644 15.08 -6.07 -5.20
C GLN A 644 14.09 -7.22 -5.11
N GLY A 645 14.29 -8.17 -4.18
CA GLY A 645 13.34 -9.26 -3.95
C GLY A 645 11.99 -8.75 -3.47
N ALA A 646 11.98 -7.80 -2.52
CA ALA A 646 10.74 -7.20 -2.02
C ALA A 646 10.00 -6.39 -3.09
N TYR A 647 10.73 -5.65 -3.93
CA TYR A 647 10.14 -4.96 -5.08
C TYR A 647 9.62 -5.94 -6.14
N ALA A 648 10.35 -7.03 -6.43
CA ALA A 648 9.90 -8.06 -7.35
C ALA A 648 8.63 -8.78 -6.86
N GLN A 649 8.47 -8.98 -5.54
CA GLN A 649 7.23 -9.48 -4.95
C GLN A 649 6.04 -8.54 -5.21
N LEU A 650 6.23 -7.23 -5.09
CA LEU A 650 5.22 -6.24 -5.46
C LEU A 650 4.85 -6.33 -6.94
N VAL A 651 5.84 -6.33 -7.85
CA VAL A 651 5.62 -6.45 -9.29
C VAL A 651 4.88 -7.74 -9.62
N SER A 652 5.28 -8.87 -9.02
CA SER A 652 4.64 -10.16 -9.24
C SER A 652 3.20 -10.19 -8.70
N MET A 653 2.93 -9.61 -7.53
CA MET A 653 1.59 -9.54 -6.97
C MET A 653 0.64 -8.75 -7.88
N VAL A 654 1.07 -7.58 -8.36
CA VAL A 654 0.28 -6.76 -9.28
C VAL A 654 0.10 -7.46 -10.63
N GLY A 655 1.18 -7.99 -11.24
CA GLY A 655 1.10 -8.67 -12.53
C GLY A 655 0.23 -9.93 -12.50
N ASN A 656 0.33 -10.75 -11.44
CA ASN A 656 -0.52 -11.93 -11.26
C ASN A 656 -2.00 -11.53 -11.13
N LYS A 657 -2.31 -10.51 -10.32
CA LYS A 657 -3.69 -10.05 -10.15
C LYS A 657 -4.25 -9.41 -11.42
N THR A 658 -3.43 -8.68 -12.19
CA THR A 658 -3.80 -8.15 -13.51
C THR A 658 -4.18 -9.27 -14.46
N ARG A 659 -3.37 -10.34 -14.54
CA ARG A 659 -3.65 -11.49 -15.41
C ARG A 659 -4.89 -12.27 -14.98
N GLU A 660 -5.10 -12.43 -13.67
CA GLU A 660 -6.32 -13.02 -13.11
C GLU A 660 -7.55 -12.21 -13.56
N LEU A 661 -7.52 -10.89 -13.38
CA LEU A 661 -8.63 -10.00 -13.76
C LEU A 661 -8.85 -9.91 -15.27
N GLU A 662 -7.79 -10.03 -16.09
CA GLU A 662 -7.92 -10.13 -17.55
C GLU A 662 -8.77 -11.35 -17.94
N VAL A 663 -8.45 -12.51 -17.36
CA VAL A 663 -9.16 -13.77 -17.62
C VAL A 663 -10.60 -13.70 -17.11
N THR A 664 -10.79 -13.23 -15.87
CA THR A 664 -12.12 -13.06 -15.27
C THR A 664 -12.98 -12.08 -16.08
N SER A 665 -12.44 -10.93 -16.49
CA SER A 665 -13.18 -9.95 -17.28
C SER A 665 -13.61 -10.50 -18.64
N ARG A 666 -12.77 -11.30 -19.31
CA ARG A 666 -13.15 -11.98 -20.56
C ARG A 666 -14.24 -13.04 -20.34
N ALA A 667 -14.15 -13.82 -19.26
CA ALA A 667 -15.17 -14.81 -18.92
C ALA A 667 -16.51 -14.15 -18.59
N ASP A 668 -16.51 -13.08 -17.79
CA ASP A 668 -17.72 -12.32 -17.46
C ASP A 668 -18.34 -11.67 -18.70
N THR A 669 -17.51 -11.20 -19.65
CA THR A 669 -17.98 -10.66 -20.93
C THR A 669 -18.69 -11.74 -21.76
N ALA A 670 -18.10 -12.92 -21.90
CA ALA A 670 -18.74 -14.03 -22.61
C ALA A 670 -20.04 -14.49 -21.94
N TYR A 671 -20.09 -14.50 -20.61
CA TYR A 671 -21.30 -14.83 -19.86
C TYR A 671 -22.40 -13.78 -20.03
N LEU A 672 -22.04 -12.48 -20.03
CA LEU A 672 -22.96 -11.40 -20.33
C LEU A 672 -23.53 -11.54 -21.75
N GLU A 673 -22.69 -11.78 -22.75
CA GLU A 673 -23.13 -11.98 -24.14
C GLU A 673 -24.12 -13.16 -24.25
N GLN A 674 -23.86 -14.26 -23.56
CA GLN A 674 -24.77 -15.41 -23.51
C GLN A 674 -26.10 -15.05 -22.83
N ALA A 675 -26.06 -14.34 -21.70
CA ALA A 675 -27.27 -13.92 -20.98
C ALA A 675 -28.11 -12.96 -21.81
N VAL A 676 -27.48 -12.00 -22.50
CA VAL A 676 -28.14 -11.06 -23.41
C VAL A 676 -28.79 -11.80 -24.57
N THR A 677 -28.05 -12.72 -25.21
CA THR A 677 -28.58 -13.53 -26.32
C THR A 677 -29.80 -14.34 -25.90
N ALA A 678 -29.75 -14.98 -24.72
CA ALA A 678 -30.88 -15.74 -24.19
C ALA A 678 -32.09 -14.83 -23.89
N HIS A 679 -31.85 -13.64 -23.36
CA HIS A 679 -32.90 -12.66 -23.09
C HIS A 679 -33.53 -12.11 -24.37
N GLU A 680 -32.72 -11.77 -25.39
CA GLU A 680 -33.17 -11.24 -26.68
C GLU A 680 -33.92 -12.29 -27.51
N ALA A 681 -33.57 -13.57 -27.40
CA ALA A 681 -34.29 -14.65 -28.06
C ALA A 681 -35.76 -14.77 -27.61
N GLU A 682 -36.06 -14.38 -26.37
CA GLU A 682 -37.41 -14.41 -25.81
C GLU A 682 -38.12 -13.06 -25.93
N SER A 683 -37.47 -11.98 -25.48
CA SER A 683 -38.09 -10.66 -25.30
C SER A 683 -37.80 -9.68 -26.46
N GLY A 684 -36.84 -10.01 -27.33
CA GLY A 684 -36.37 -9.13 -28.41
C GLY A 684 -37.31 -9.08 -29.62
N VAL A 685 -37.09 -8.07 -30.47
CA VAL A 685 -37.84 -7.88 -31.72
C VAL A 685 -37.13 -8.59 -32.87
N ASN A 686 -37.75 -9.64 -33.41
CA ASN A 686 -37.29 -10.27 -34.64
C ASN A 686 -37.98 -9.62 -35.86
N LEU A 687 -37.22 -8.88 -36.67
CA LEU A 687 -37.75 -8.13 -37.80
C LEU A 687 -38.41 -9.02 -38.87
N ASP A 688 -37.96 -10.25 -39.06
CA ASP A 688 -38.55 -11.18 -40.03
C ASP A 688 -39.90 -11.71 -39.53
N GLU A 689 -40.00 -12.01 -38.24
CA GLU A 689 -41.28 -12.37 -37.61
C GLU A 689 -42.26 -11.20 -37.63
N GLU A 690 -41.81 -10.00 -37.29
CA GLU A 690 -42.64 -8.80 -37.34
C GLU A 690 -43.06 -8.46 -38.76
N ALA A 691 -42.21 -8.62 -39.78
CA ALA A 691 -42.59 -8.45 -41.19
C ALA A 691 -43.68 -9.46 -41.62
N THR A 692 -43.54 -10.72 -41.20
CA THR A 692 -44.54 -11.76 -41.46
C THR A 692 -45.87 -11.45 -40.76
N ASN A 693 -45.81 -11.01 -39.50
CA ASN A 693 -46.98 -10.59 -38.74
C ASN A 693 -47.65 -9.36 -39.37
N LEU A 694 -46.87 -8.40 -39.88
CA LEU A 694 -47.38 -7.23 -40.57
C LEU A 694 -48.19 -7.63 -41.80
N LEU A 695 -47.65 -8.51 -42.65
CA LEU A 695 -48.36 -9.04 -43.82
C LEU A 695 -49.65 -9.77 -43.41
N ARG A 696 -49.59 -10.60 -42.37
CA ARG A 696 -50.76 -11.31 -41.83
C ARG A 696 -51.86 -10.35 -41.40
N TYR A 697 -51.51 -9.30 -40.64
CA TYR A 697 -52.48 -8.31 -40.20
C TYR A 697 -52.97 -7.42 -41.33
N GLN A 698 -52.15 -7.10 -42.34
CA GLN A 698 -52.57 -6.37 -43.54
C GLN A 698 -53.62 -7.17 -44.33
N GLN A 699 -53.38 -8.47 -44.53
CA GLN A 699 -54.33 -9.37 -45.19
C GLN A 699 -55.62 -9.50 -44.38
N ALA A 700 -55.54 -9.66 -43.06
CA ALA A 700 -56.71 -9.72 -42.18
C ALA A 700 -57.53 -8.42 -42.22
N TYR A 701 -56.86 -7.26 -42.25
CA TYR A 701 -57.50 -5.95 -42.36
C TYR A 701 -58.21 -5.79 -43.70
N GLN A 702 -57.56 -6.13 -44.82
CA GLN A 702 -58.17 -6.08 -46.16
C GLN A 702 -59.38 -7.03 -46.28
N ALA A 703 -59.26 -8.25 -45.73
CA ALA A 703 -60.36 -9.21 -45.71
C ALA A 703 -61.56 -8.70 -44.90
N ALA A 704 -61.33 -8.18 -43.69
CA ALA A 704 -62.39 -7.61 -42.85
C ALA A 704 -63.05 -6.38 -43.51
N ALA A 705 -62.26 -5.51 -44.14
CA ALA A 705 -62.77 -4.35 -44.88
C ALA A 705 -63.66 -4.78 -46.06
N LYS A 706 -63.27 -5.82 -46.82
CA LYS A 706 -64.08 -6.36 -47.92
C LYS A 706 -65.39 -6.98 -47.43
N VAL A 707 -65.39 -7.65 -46.27
CA VAL A 707 -66.61 -8.15 -45.63
C VAL A 707 -67.55 -7.01 -45.25
N MET A 708 -67.01 -5.92 -44.68
CA MET A 708 -67.80 -4.73 -44.35
C MET A 708 -68.39 -4.06 -45.59
N GLN A 709 -67.60 -3.89 -46.66
CA GLN A 709 -68.07 -3.33 -47.93
C GLN A 709 -69.20 -4.17 -48.53
N THR A 710 -69.01 -5.49 -48.59
CA THR A 710 -70.02 -6.42 -49.13
C THR A 710 -71.30 -6.40 -48.30
N ALA A 711 -71.18 -6.35 -46.96
CA ALA A 711 -72.33 -6.26 -46.07
C ALA A 711 -73.09 -4.94 -46.23
N GLY A 712 -72.39 -3.82 -46.48
CA GLY A 712 -72.97 -2.52 -46.81
C GLY A 712 -73.76 -2.58 -48.12
N THR A 713 -73.17 -3.11 -49.19
CA THR A 713 -73.85 -3.28 -50.48
C THR A 713 -75.10 -4.16 -50.35
N LEU A 714 -75.04 -5.26 -49.60
CA LEU A 714 -76.21 -6.12 -49.35
C LEU A 714 -77.31 -5.40 -48.55
N PHE A 715 -76.93 -4.56 -47.59
CA PHE A 715 -77.87 -3.75 -46.83
C PHE A 715 -78.57 -2.72 -47.72
N ASP A 716 -77.83 -1.98 -48.54
CA ASP A 716 -78.38 -0.99 -49.48
C ASP A 716 -79.27 -1.65 -50.54
N THR A 717 -78.89 -2.84 -51.03
CA THR A 717 -79.70 -3.62 -51.96
C THR A 717 -81.02 -4.08 -51.32
N LEU A 718 -81.00 -4.49 -50.06
CA LEU A 718 -82.22 -4.88 -49.33
C LEU A 718 -83.10 -3.68 -48.99
N LEU A 719 -82.51 -2.52 -48.73
CA LEU A 719 -83.25 -1.28 -48.48
C LEU A 719 -83.98 -0.80 -49.75
N THR A 720 -83.32 -0.90 -50.91
CA THR A 720 -83.86 -0.52 -52.23
C THR A 720 -84.88 -1.52 -52.77
N LEU A 721 -84.88 -2.78 -52.31
CA LEU A 721 -85.92 -3.77 -52.59
C LEU A 721 -87.13 -3.68 -51.63
N GLY A 722 -86.97 -2.96 -50.51
CA GLY A 722 -87.99 -2.82 -49.46
C GLY A 722 -88.82 -1.52 -49.54
N THR A 723 -88.50 -0.64 -50.49
CA THR A 723 -89.32 0.50 -50.94
C THR A 723 -89.87 0.19 -52.31
#